data_AF-A0A5E7NN88-F1
#
_entry.id   AF-A0A5E7NN88-F1
#
_cell.length_a   1.000
_cell.length_b   1.000
_cell.length_c   1.000
_cell.angle_alpha   90.00
_cell.angle_beta   90.00
_cell.angle_gamma   90.00
#
_symmetry.space_group_name_H-M   'P 1'
#
loop_
_entity.id
_entity.type
_entity.pdbx_description
1 polymer ?
#
loop_
_entity_poly.entity_id
_entity_poly.type
_entity_poly.pdbx_seq_one_letter_code
_entity_poly.pdbx_strand_id
1 'polypeptide(L)'
;MSRHDSEFDERSGVSAGYAVFQLSRALTASRSDAGQQARNRIERWQRVVEHLLQGSAQYGLRMPFADLPTWVTLEVVTGGFATGRLIAGGALTAYERQLAASIPGIRAGHERLDLNAWHLSDAGVASLQERLAKGSYQIDVPEEAALLTVSWLLRHQRNDEARTLIEQIAPFFERLRFFPTAVDEPLISTAEVHVFDTASVRQRLTRQSAQPRLAVQKHVVENRLPLYDAAVSLFILTYQDGWPCRHYPDGWFERATLLGKQIAETCGTEFNSRGPFKNRAAELFALLAQSSRDQAALTGRDVGRVRRIVDDFVAKHGHPESRAHSIKREEQRNHVAAPGHHLIAHAVAERLENYPGADGVEDFAPLLKPITDEETKRHALIVGTIIPAAVRRRLERCRKGTIAELIDHGLISSGDTVAQVLPAMTAEICNAGYRDGTLQTLGGATYRAFRRRRSLLLVNLQSQVKIAELPWVMALEAERETNANSVTGARQALVEASALTLSAFPQAILPNKLLQEFVSLAQTAQLDLPFVEEVAADIFMGTFSNKFSRAARQSAKLIAGTLYARYYDIDTDGLASLPDHRRSRRRINNSDALATLCAQRANAVLGTWQPAVNGTILEQQQILTTQNLAVLFGELELKILLQHRLSALALSCFKWICKRHQTHLSLYHARLLMLKNTAYAWRQMMFYLSMLDGELLHSALESLEAHFATQSGEFRERFLPAMVGLRVAAAGNRLTLSRQKDEGAKVFLGWTTERHWLMPS
;
A
#
# COMPACT_ATOMS: atom_id res chain seq x y z
N MET A 1 -20.09 3.38 -4.11
CA MET A 1 -21.39 3.23 -4.79
C MET A 1 -22.12 2.05 -4.18
N SER A 2 -22.69 2.27 -3.01
CA SER A 2 -23.58 1.32 -2.35
C SER A 2 -25.01 1.80 -2.61
N ARG A 3 -25.92 0.86 -2.89
CA ARG A 3 -27.36 1.11 -2.85
C ARG A 3 -27.77 1.15 -1.37
N HIS A 4 -28.56 2.17 -1.04
CA HIS A 4 -29.25 2.41 0.23
C HIS A 4 -28.40 2.61 1.49
N ASP A 5 -27.85 3.82 1.63
CA ASP A 5 -27.77 4.52 2.92
C ASP A 5 -28.73 5.72 2.83
N SER A 6 -30.03 5.45 2.92
CA SER A 6 -31.08 6.47 2.89
C SER A 6 -31.41 6.89 4.33
N GLU A 7 -30.57 7.76 4.89
CA GLU A 7 -30.90 8.71 5.96
C GLU A 7 -29.64 9.55 6.25
N PHE A 8 -29.35 10.50 5.35
CA PHE A 8 -28.38 11.56 5.62
C PHE A 8 -29.17 12.83 5.95
N ASP A 9 -29.23 13.14 7.24
CA ASP A 9 -29.79 14.40 7.75
C ASP A 9 -28.89 15.57 7.31
N GLU A 10 -29.47 16.62 6.71
CA GLU A 10 -28.80 17.78 6.11
C GLU A 10 -27.94 18.60 7.12
N ARG A 11 -28.03 18.29 8.41
CA ARG A 11 -27.37 19.02 9.50
C ARG A 11 -26.19 18.30 10.16
N SER A 12 -25.91 17.05 9.79
CA SER A 12 -24.78 16.32 10.37
C SER A 12 -23.52 16.52 9.52
N GLY A 13 -22.49 17.12 10.12
CA GLY A 13 -21.24 17.47 9.46
C GLY A 13 -20.55 16.32 8.70
N VAL A 14 -19.59 16.70 7.86
CA VAL A 14 -18.83 15.82 6.94
C VAL A 14 -18.67 14.38 7.46
N SER A 15 -19.44 13.46 6.88
CA SER A 15 -19.18 12.01 6.85
C SER A 15 -18.99 11.31 8.22
N ALA A 16 -19.81 11.63 9.22
CA ALA A 16 -19.83 10.90 10.49
C ALA A 16 -20.08 9.39 10.30
N GLY A 17 -20.93 9.02 9.33
CA GLY A 17 -21.22 7.62 8.98
C GLY A 17 -19.99 6.84 8.50
N TYR A 18 -19.06 7.49 7.75
CA TYR A 18 -17.83 6.83 7.32
C TYR A 18 -16.92 6.51 8.50
N ALA A 19 -16.75 7.44 9.45
CA ALA A 19 -15.92 7.23 10.62
C ALA A 19 -16.46 6.07 11.49
N VAL A 20 -17.77 6.02 11.71
CA VAL A 20 -18.43 4.93 12.44
C VAL A 20 -18.29 3.59 11.70
N PHE A 21 -18.47 3.58 10.37
CA PHE A 21 -18.27 2.38 9.55
C PHE A 21 -16.84 1.86 9.65
N GLN A 22 -15.83 2.75 9.64
CA GLN A 22 -14.43 2.36 9.77
C GLN A 22 -14.11 1.78 11.14
N LEU A 23 -14.71 2.32 12.21
CA LEU A 23 -14.60 1.76 13.56
C LEU A 23 -15.20 0.35 13.64
N SER A 24 -16.42 0.17 13.12
CA SER A 24 -17.08 -1.15 13.05
C SER A 24 -16.25 -2.18 12.29
N ARG A 25 -15.66 -1.77 11.16
CA ARG A 25 -14.75 -2.61 10.38
C ARG A 25 -13.48 -2.98 11.14
N ALA A 26 -12.90 -2.05 11.90
CA ALA A 26 -11.73 -2.31 12.74
C ALA A 26 -12.03 -3.31 13.87
N LEU A 27 -13.19 -3.16 14.54
CA LEU A 27 -13.65 -4.08 15.57
C LEU A 27 -13.88 -5.50 15.02
N THR A 28 -14.53 -5.61 13.86
CA THR A 28 -14.78 -6.90 13.22
C THR A 28 -13.47 -7.62 12.84
N ALA A 29 -12.50 -6.89 12.29
CA ALA A 29 -11.20 -7.44 11.92
C ALA A 29 -10.41 -7.94 13.15
N SER A 30 -10.48 -7.23 14.28
CA SER A 30 -9.76 -7.60 15.50
C SER A 30 -10.19 -8.94 16.11
N ARG A 31 -11.41 -9.41 15.82
CA ARG A 31 -11.89 -10.73 16.25
C ARG A 31 -11.15 -11.89 15.59
N SER A 32 -10.55 -11.65 14.43
CA SER A 32 -9.75 -12.65 13.68
C SER A 32 -8.24 -12.47 13.86
N ASP A 33 -7.80 -11.27 14.25
CA ASP A 33 -6.39 -10.92 14.45
C ASP A 33 -6.26 -9.98 15.66
N ALA A 34 -5.84 -10.54 16.80
CA ALA A 34 -5.74 -9.85 18.08
C ALA A 34 -4.42 -9.05 18.26
N GLY A 35 -3.69 -8.79 17.18
CA GLY A 35 -2.41 -8.09 17.23
C GLY A 35 -2.50 -6.62 17.67
N GLN A 36 -1.38 -6.07 18.14
CA GLN A 36 -1.26 -4.67 18.58
C GLN A 36 -1.69 -3.66 17.50
N GLN A 37 -1.48 -3.97 16.23
CA GLN A 37 -1.88 -3.11 15.11
C GLN A 37 -3.42 -2.98 14.99
N ALA A 38 -4.15 -4.05 15.27
CA ALA A 38 -5.62 -4.02 15.27
C ALA A 38 -6.14 -3.12 16.40
N ARG A 39 -5.55 -3.22 17.60
CA ARG A 39 -5.88 -2.35 18.76
C ARG A 39 -5.60 -0.88 18.47
N ASN A 40 -4.41 -0.57 17.98
CA ASN A 40 -4.04 0.81 17.60
C ASN A 40 -5.00 1.39 16.55
N ARG A 41 -5.47 0.56 15.61
CA ARG A 41 -6.45 0.98 14.61
C ARG A 41 -7.82 1.29 15.24
N ILE A 42 -8.27 0.48 16.20
CA ILE A 42 -9.52 0.72 16.93
C ILE A 42 -9.43 2.03 17.70
N GLU A 43 -8.37 2.22 18.51
CA GLU A 43 -8.17 3.44 19.31
C GLU A 43 -8.19 4.72 18.46
N ARG A 44 -7.53 4.69 17.30
CA ARG A 44 -7.51 5.85 16.39
C ARG A 44 -8.90 6.22 15.89
N TRP A 45 -9.71 5.22 15.50
CA TRP A 45 -11.06 5.47 15.03
C TRP A 45 -12.03 5.84 16.16
N GLN A 46 -11.83 5.29 17.36
CA GLN A 46 -12.58 5.71 18.55
C GLN A 46 -12.40 7.20 18.82
N ARG A 47 -11.16 7.70 18.84
CA ARG A 47 -10.86 9.13 19.03
C ARG A 47 -11.52 10.02 17.98
N VAL A 48 -11.47 9.63 16.71
CA VAL A 48 -12.13 10.40 15.63
C VAL A 48 -13.63 10.51 15.89
N VAL A 49 -14.28 9.40 16.27
CA VAL A 49 -15.71 9.38 16.61
C VAL A 49 -16.03 10.18 17.87
N GLU A 50 -15.20 10.09 18.91
CA GLU A 50 -15.33 10.89 20.13
C GLU A 50 -15.29 12.39 19.81
N HIS A 51 -14.32 12.84 19.01
CA HIS A 51 -14.23 14.23 18.59
C HIS A 51 -15.41 14.69 17.74
N LEU A 52 -15.96 13.80 16.89
CA LEU A 52 -17.20 14.07 16.13
C LEU A 52 -18.39 14.26 17.06
N LEU A 53 -18.59 13.36 18.03
CA LEU A 53 -19.71 13.38 18.96
C LEU A 53 -19.65 14.57 19.92
N GLN A 54 -18.45 14.96 20.34
CA GLN A 54 -18.23 16.11 21.23
C GLN A 54 -18.23 17.46 20.49
N GLY A 55 -18.17 17.46 19.16
CA GLY A 55 -18.01 18.68 18.37
C GLY A 55 -16.66 19.40 18.58
N SER A 56 -15.66 18.70 19.14
CA SER A 56 -14.35 19.26 19.44
C SER A 56 -13.41 19.31 18.23
N ALA A 57 -13.80 18.71 17.10
CA ALA A 57 -13.10 18.80 15.82
C ALA A 57 -14.03 19.20 14.66
N GLN A 58 -13.56 20.12 13.81
CA GLN A 58 -14.25 20.59 12.61
C GLN A 58 -13.60 20.00 11.34
N TYR A 59 -13.96 18.76 11.01
CA TYR A 59 -13.44 18.08 9.82
C TYR A 59 -13.90 18.75 8.51
N GLY A 60 -13.04 18.70 7.48
CA GLY A 60 -13.26 19.43 6.23
C GLY A 60 -12.56 20.79 6.17
N LEU A 61 -11.94 21.22 7.27
CA LEU A 61 -11.16 22.45 7.38
C LEU A 61 -9.64 22.20 7.43
N ARG A 62 -8.85 23.20 7.02
CA ARG A 62 -7.38 23.22 7.17
C ARG A 62 -6.94 23.21 8.64
N MET A 63 -7.77 23.72 9.55
CA MET A 63 -7.57 23.72 11.00
C MET A 63 -8.73 22.95 11.66
N PRO A 64 -8.64 21.62 11.78
CA PRO A 64 -9.72 20.85 12.41
C PRO A 64 -9.86 21.12 13.90
N PHE A 65 -8.81 21.61 14.58
CA PHE A 65 -8.82 21.99 15.98
C PHE A 65 -8.45 23.47 16.12
N ALA A 66 -9.26 24.25 16.84
CA ALA A 66 -9.14 25.71 16.87
C ALA A 66 -7.91 26.22 17.63
N ASP A 67 -7.38 25.43 18.58
CA ASP A 67 -6.19 25.76 19.38
C ASP A 67 -4.87 25.41 18.68
N LEU A 68 -4.92 24.83 17.48
CA LEU A 68 -3.75 24.32 16.76
C LEU A 68 -3.55 25.06 15.44
N PRO A 69 -2.36 25.65 15.21
CA PRO A 69 -2.06 26.29 13.95
C PRO A 69 -1.89 25.26 12.83
N THR A 70 -2.08 25.71 11.58
CA THR A 70 -2.05 24.86 10.38
C THR A 70 -0.74 24.09 10.19
N TRP A 71 0.39 24.66 10.63
CA TRP A 71 1.70 24.03 10.44
C TRP A 71 1.90 22.78 11.31
N VAL A 72 1.13 22.61 12.39
CA VAL A 72 1.23 21.46 13.31
C VAL A 72 0.82 20.16 12.62
N THR A 73 1.65 19.15 12.83
CA THR A 73 1.51 17.82 12.23
C THR A 73 0.65 16.93 13.10
N LEU A 74 -0.56 16.63 12.61
CA LEU A 74 -1.54 15.77 13.26
C LEU A 74 -1.41 14.30 12.84
N GLU A 75 -1.73 13.36 13.74
CA GLU A 75 -1.95 11.96 13.37
C GLU A 75 -3.29 11.84 12.64
N VAL A 76 -3.21 11.47 11.35
CA VAL A 76 -4.37 11.38 10.45
C VAL A 76 -4.61 9.93 10.02
N VAL A 77 -5.85 9.45 10.16
CA VAL A 77 -6.24 8.12 9.69
C VAL A 77 -6.62 8.10 8.21
N THR A 78 -6.80 6.90 7.65
CA THR A 78 -7.26 6.73 6.28
C THR A 78 -8.58 7.48 6.06
N GLY A 79 -8.68 8.26 4.98
CA GLY A 79 -9.81 9.14 4.71
C GLY A 79 -9.60 10.60 5.14
N GLY A 80 -8.45 10.93 5.76
CA GLY A 80 -8.07 12.33 6.05
C GLY A 80 -8.57 12.88 7.39
N PHE A 81 -9.12 12.03 8.27
CA PHE A 81 -9.58 12.44 9.60
C PHE A 81 -8.42 12.52 10.58
N ALA A 82 -8.21 13.70 11.19
CA ALA A 82 -7.24 13.88 12.26
C ALA A 82 -7.76 13.31 13.59
N THR A 83 -6.89 12.62 14.35
CA THR A 83 -7.24 12.00 15.64
C THR A 83 -7.11 12.93 16.84
N GLY A 84 -6.61 14.16 16.63
CA GLY A 84 -6.22 15.10 17.70
C GLY A 84 -4.84 14.86 18.29
N ARG A 85 -4.18 13.71 18.03
CA ARG A 85 -2.79 13.48 18.47
C ARG A 85 -1.82 14.31 17.63
N LEU A 86 -0.85 14.93 18.31
CA LEU A 86 0.26 15.66 17.70
C LEU A 86 1.43 14.69 17.46
N ILE A 87 1.97 14.61 16.24
CA ILE A 87 3.05 13.64 15.94
C ILE A 87 4.37 14.06 16.60
N ALA A 88 4.67 15.37 16.62
CA ALA A 88 5.82 15.91 17.36
C ALA A 88 5.56 16.00 18.89
N GLY A 89 4.42 15.52 19.38
CA GLY A 89 4.04 15.57 20.79
C GLY A 89 3.75 14.18 21.36
N GLY A 90 2.90 14.13 22.40
CA GLY A 90 2.52 12.87 23.06
C GLY A 90 3.54 12.40 24.10
N ALA A 91 3.61 11.10 24.34
CA ALA A 91 4.54 10.53 25.32
C ALA A 91 6.00 10.77 24.89
N LEU A 92 6.87 11.06 25.86
CA LEU A 92 8.30 11.25 25.59
C LEU A 92 8.88 10.02 24.87
N THR A 93 9.64 10.26 23.82
CA THR A 93 10.43 9.22 23.15
C THR A 93 11.58 8.72 24.02
N ALA A 94 12.18 7.58 23.64
CA ALA A 94 13.37 7.07 24.34
C ALA A 94 14.51 8.10 24.34
N TYR A 95 14.71 8.78 23.21
CA TYR A 95 15.69 9.85 23.06
C TYR A 95 15.40 11.05 23.97
N GLU A 96 14.15 11.54 24.01
CA GLU A 96 13.77 12.64 24.92
C GLU A 96 14.04 12.29 26.39
N ARG A 97 13.73 11.06 26.82
CA ARG A 97 14.02 10.62 28.21
C ARG A 97 15.51 10.58 28.51
N GLN A 98 16.31 10.05 27.57
CA GLN A 98 17.75 10.00 27.72
C GLN A 98 18.36 11.40 27.78
N LEU A 99 17.91 12.31 26.91
CA LEU A 99 18.37 13.69 26.89
C LEU A 99 17.97 14.43 28.17
N ALA A 100 16.72 14.28 28.63
CA ALA A 100 16.25 14.84 29.89
C ALA A 100 17.08 14.37 31.09
N ALA A 101 17.49 13.10 31.12
CA ALA A 101 18.34 12.56 32.18
C ALA A 101 19.78 13.08 32.14
N SER A 102 20.27 13.47 30.96
CA SER A 102 21.65 13.96 30.77
C SER A 102 21.84 15.44 31.10
N ILE A 103 20.76 16.22 31.12
CA ILE A 103 20.81 17.68 31.32
C ILE A 103 20.38 18.01 32.76
N PRO A 104 21.24 18.66 33.56
CA PRO A 104 20.85 19.13 34.89
C PRO A 104 19.72 20.17 34.82
N GLY A 105 18.74 20.06 35.71
CA GLY A 105 17.66 21.05 35.86
C GLY A 105 16.38 20.79 35.06
N ILE A 106 16.30 19.69 34.30
CA ILE A 106 15.05 19.28 33.64
C ILE A 106 14.06 18.75 34.67
N ARG A 107 12.87 19.37 34.75
CA ARG A 107 11.84 19.03 35.74
C ARG A 107 10.97 17.88 35.23
N ALA A 108 10.74 16.89 36.10
CA ALA A 108 9.82 15.79 35.81
C ALA A 108 8.40 16.31 35.56
N GLY A 109 7.75 15.83 34.51
CA GLY A 109 6.44 16.30 34.04
C GLY A 109 6.46 17.56 33.16
N HIS A 110 7.58 18.30 33.12
CA HIS A 110 7.78 19.47 32.25
C HIS A 110 8.96 19.27 31.29
N GLU A 111 9.37 18.02 31.05
CA GLU A 111 10.61 17.70 30.36
C GLU A 111 10.66 18.34 28.96
N ARG A 112 9.54 18.34 28.23
CA ARG A 112 9.51 18.89 26.86
C ARG A 112 9.68 20.41 26.82
N LEU A 113 9.08 21.13 27.77
CA LEU A 113 9.26 22.57 27.92
C LEU A 113 10.73 22.88 28.20
N ASP A 114 11.28 22.20 29.21
CA ASP A 114 12.62 22.45 29.70
C ASP A 114 13.68 22.04 28.66
N LEU A 115 13.45 20.97 27.90
CA LEU A 115 14.31 20.57 26.78
C LEU A 115 14.27 21.59 25.65
N ASN A 116 13.09 22.07 25.23
CA ASN A 116 13.00 23.13 24.20
C ASN A 116 13.69 24.42 24.67
N ALA A 117 13.49 24.81 25.94
CA ALA A 117 14.12 25.98 26.53
C ALA A 117 15.65 25.82 26.66
N TRP A 118 16.12 24.63 27.05
CA TRP A 118 17.55 24.34 27.15
C TRP A 118 18.27 24.50 25.80
N HIS A 119 17.63 24.11 24.70
CA HIS A 119 18.18 24.30 23.35
C HIS A 119 18.32 25.79 22.94
N LEU A 120 17.69 26.72 23.67
CA LEU A 120 17.87 28.16 23.51
C LEU A 120 18.96 28.75 24.44
N SER A 121 19.53 27.96 25.35
CA SER A 121 20.71 28.36 26.13
C SER A 121 21.98 28.35 25.28
N ASP A 122 23.05 29.02 25.71
CA ASP A 122 24.33 29.04 25.00
C ASP A 122 24.87 27.63 24.69
N ALA A 123 24.77 26.71 25.67
CA ALA A 123 25.19 25.32 25.49
C ALA A 123 24.30 24.55 24.50
N GLY A 124 22.98 24.78 24.55
CA GLY A 124 22.02 24.15 23.65
C GLY A 124 22.15 24.65 22.21
N VAL A 125 22.33 25.96 22.03
CA VAL A 125 22.57 26.58 20.73
C VAL A 125 23.88 26.06 20.14
N ALA A 126 24.97 26.00 20.92
CA ALA A 126 26.26 25.45 20.46
C ALA A 126 26.12 23.98 20.02
N SER A 127 25.39 23.15 20.77
CA SER A 127 25.09 21.76 20.39
C SER A 127 24.33 21.66 19.07
N LEU A 128 23.33 22.51 18.85
CA LEU A 128 22.59 22.55 17.58
C LEU A 128 23.47 23.04 16.42
N GLN A 129 24.33 24.03 16.62
CA GLN A 129 25.26 24.52 15.60
C GLN A 129 26.28 23.46 15.20
N GLU A 130 26.80 22.69 16.16
CA GLU A 130 27.69 21.57 15.90
C GLU A 130 27.02 20.50 15.04
N ARG A 131 25.77 20.14 15.38
CA ARG A 131 24.96 19.18 14.61
C ARG A 131 24.69 19.67 13.19
N LEU A 132 24.34 20.94 13.04
CA LEU A 132 24.18 21.57 11.73
C LEU A 132 25.43 21.44 10.88
N ALA A 133 26.60 21.77 11.46
CA ALA A 133 27.88 21.69 10.76
C ALA A 133 28.26 20.26 10.36
N LYS A 134 27.94 19.27 11.20
CA LYS A 134 28.25 17.85 10.96
C LYS A 134 27.20 17.10 10.14
N GLY A 135 25.99 17.65 10.00
CA GLY A 135 24.84 16.92 9.43
C GLY A 135 24.35 15.74 10.28
N SER A 136 24.74 15.69 11.57
CA SER A 136 24.54 14.54 12.47
C SER A 136 23.19 14.63 13.22
N TYR A 137 22.11 14.75 12.44
CA TYR A 137 20.75 14.87 12.96
C TYR A 137 19.70 14.21 12.04
N GLN A 138 18.60 13.77 12.65
CA GLN A 138 17.43 13.24 11.96
C GLN A 138 16.19 14.08 12.28
N ILE A 139 15.46 14.44 11.22
CA ILE A 139 14.16 15.12 11.28
C ILE A 139 13.10 14.14 10.82
N ASP A 140 12.26 13.70 11.74
CA ASP A 140 11.14 12.78 11.47
C ASP A 140 9.84 13.53 11.20
N VAL A 141 9.66 14.65 11.90
CA VAL A 141 8.53 15.57 11.74
C VAL A 141 9.06 16.98 11.52
N PRO A 142 8.43 17.78 10.64
CA PRO A 142 9.02 19.03 10.20
C PRO A 142 9.24 20.05 11.33
N GLU A 143 8.47 19.97 12.43
CA GLU A 143 8.61 20.79 13.64
C GLU A 143 10.02 20.72 14.25
N GLU A 144 10.69 19.58 14.15
CA GLU A 144 12.03 19.37 14.72
C GLU A 144 13.13 20.20 14.04
N ALA A 145 12.81 20.77 12.87
CA ALA A 145 13.69 21.69 12.17
C ALA A 145 13.70 23.09 12.80
N ALA A 146 12.70 23.44 13.62
CA ALA A 146 12.50 24.83 14.04
C ALA A 146 13.67 25.38 14.87
N LEU A 147 14.15 24.64 15.88
CA LEU A 147 15.27 25.11 16.70
C LEU A 147 16.62 25.01 15.98
N LEU A 148 16.76 24.10 15.01
CA LEU A 148 17.90 24.11 14.09
C LEU A 148 17.92 25.40 13.25
N THR A 149 16.78 25.81 12.70
CA THR A 149 16.67 27.09 11.98
C THR A 149 16.99 28.28 12.89
N VAL A 150 16.45 28.31 14.12
CA VAL A 150 16.79 29.36 15.11
C VAL A 150 18.30 29.41 15.35
N SER A 151 18.92 28.26 15.59
CA SER A 151 20.36 28.13 15.82
C SER A 151 21.20 28.64 14.64
N TRP A 152 20.75 28.38 13.41
CA TRP A 152 21.37 28.89 12.19
C TRP A 152 21.24 30.43 12.07
N LEU A 153 20.05 30.99 12.35
CA LEU A 153 19.81 32.44 12.33
C LEU A 153 20.68 33.18 13.34
N LEU A 154 20.79 32.64 14.57
CA LEU A 154 21.64 33.20 15.63
C LEU A 154 23.13 33.20 15.22
N ARG A 155 23.60 32.11 14.58
CA ARG A 155 24.98 32.03 14.06
C ARG A 155 25.29 33.14 13.05
N HIS A 156 24.29 33.55 12.28
CA HIS A 156 24.40 34.60 11.25
C HIS A 156 23.97 35.98 11.75
N GLN A 157 23.85 36.18 13.07
CA GLN A 157 23.47 37.46 13.71
C GLN A 157 22.07 37.98 13.30
N ARG A 158 21.19 37.12 12.78
CA ARG A 158 19.80 37.45 12.41
C ARG A 158 18.87 37.32 13.62
N ASN A 159 19.16 38.09 14.66
CA ASN A 159 18.53 37.95 15.97
C ASN A 159 17.03 38.25 15.97
N ASP A 160 16.58 39.25 15.21
CA ASP A 160 15.17 39.64 15.14
C ASP A 160 14.29 38.54 14.52
N GLU A 161 14.81 37.86 13.51
CA GLU A 161 14.12 36.75 12.84
C GLU A 161 14.09 35.50 13.70
N ALA A 162 15.20 35.21 14.39
CA ALA A 162 15.25 34.14 15.39
C ALA A 162 14.22 34.39 16.49
N ARG A 163 14.14 35.63 17.01
CA ARG A 163 13.15 36.03 18.02
C ARG A 163 11.72 35.87 17.51
N THR A 164 11.43 36.36 16.30
CA THR A 164 10.10 36.25 15.68
C THR A 164 9.68 34.79 15.52
N LEU A 165 10.60 33.91 15.12
CA LEU A 165 10.33 32.49 15.01
C LEU A 165 10.06 31.86 16.39
N ILE A 166 10.88 32.18 17.40
CA ILE A 166 10.69 31.71 18.78
C ILE A 166 9.32 32.14 19.32
N GLU A 167 8.91 33.39 19.13
CA GLU A 167 7.62 33.92 19.58
C GLU A 167 6.42 33.13 18.99
N GLN A 168 6.57 32.58 17.78
CA GLN A 168 5.53 31.74 17.16
C GLN A 168 5.48 30.30 17.71
N ILE A 169 6.62 29.71 18.10
CA ILE A 169 6.71 28.30 18.53
C ILE A 169 6.69 28.13 20.05
N ALA A 170 7.12 29.13 20.82
CA ALA A 170 7.21 29.11 22.28
C ALA A 170 5.88 28.75 22.97
N PRO A 171 4.70 29.21 22.50
CA PRO A 171 3.41 28.80 23.08
C PRO A 171 3.15 27.28 23.06
N PHE A 172 3.90 26.52 22.24
CA PHE A 172 3.74 25.08 22.08
C PHE A 172 4.88 24.26 22.70
N PHE A 173 5.84 24.88 23.40
CA PHE A 173 7.02 24.18 23.95
C PHE A 173 6.68 23.08 24.96
N GLU A 174 5.56 23.18 25.67
CA GLU A 174 5.12 22.11 26.58
C GLU A 174 4.56 20.89 25.80
N ARG A 175 4.00 21.13 24.60
CA ARG A 175 3.21 20.15 23.84
C ARG A 175 4.01 19.48 22.74
N LEU A 176 4.92 20.20 22.09
CA LEU A 176 5.62 19.81 20.86
C LEU A 176 7.14 19.82 21.02
N ARG A 177 7.80 18.85 20.40
CA ARG A 177 9.26 18.79 20.25
C ARG A 177 9.67 19.63 19.03
N PHE A 178 10.61 20.55 19.23
CA PHE A 178 11.15 21.42 18.16
C PHE A 178 12.65 21.22 17.87
N PHE A 179 13.24 20.17 18.43
CA PHE A 179 14.64 19.78 18.24
C PHE A 179 14.75 18.38 17.62
N PRO A 180 15.81 18.10 16.84
CA PRO A 180 15.98 16.84 16.13
C PRO A 180 16.47 15.71 17.04
N THR A 181 16.42 14.48 16.52
CA THR A 181 17.12 13.35 17.11
C THR A 181 18.58 13.34 16.67
N ALA A 182 19.50 13.06 17.61
CA ALA A 182 20.92 12.88 17.33
C ALA A 182 21.18 11.57 16.59
N VAL A 183 22.04 11.59 15.56
CA VAL A 183 22.54 10.38 14.89
C VAL A 183 24.06 10.45 14.75
N ASP A 184 24.73 9.31 14.85
CA ASP A 184 26.20 9.23 14.86
C ASP A 184 26.83 9.37 13.47
N GLU A 185 26.11 8.99 12.41
CA GLU A 185 26.55 9.10 11.02
C GLU A 185 25.57 9.93 10.18
N PRO A 186 26.07 10.76 9.24
CA PRO A 186 25.22 11.49 8.31
C PRO A 186 24.52 10.50 7.37
N LEU A 187 23.27 10.80 6.97
CA LEU A 187 22.59 9.99 5.96
C LEU A 187 23.35 10.08 4.62
N ILE A 188 23.81 8.92 4.12
CA ILE A 188 24.56 8.79 2.86
C ILE A 188 23.61 8.98 1.65
N SER A 189 24.17 9.58 0.59
CA SER A 189 23.71 9.74 -0.80
C SER A 189 22.28 9.32 -1.18
N THR A 190 21.53 10.25 -1.77
CA THR A 190 20.13 10.11 -2.21
C THR A 190 19.92 9.47 -3.58
N ALA A 191 21.00 9.18 -4.32
CA ALA A 191 20.88 8.60 -5.67
C ALA A 191 20.27 7.19 -5.65
N GLU A 192 20.43 6.49 -4.53
CA GLU A 192 19.83 5.18 -4.30
C GLU A 192 18.78 5.26 -3.21
N VAL A 193 17.67 4.57 -3.43
CA VAL A 193 16.53 4.54 -2.52
C VAL A 193 16.20 3.10 -2.17
N HIS A 194 15.42 2.93 -1.10
CA HIS A 194 14.86 1.64 -0.72
C HIS A 194 13.38 1.81 -0.36
N VAL A 195 12.56 0.80 -0.65
CA VAL A 195 11.12 0.82 -0.30
C VAL A 195 10.89 0.32 1.13
N PHE A 196 11.72 -0.63 1.57
CA PHE A 196 11.69 -1.18 2.93
C PHE A 196 13.10 -1.14 3.50
N ASP A 197 13.22 -0.67 4.74
CA ASP A 197 14.46 -0.77 5.50
C ASP A 197 14.71 -2.21 6.00
N THR A 198 15.96 -2.51 6.35
CA THR A 198 16.37 -3.81 6.88
C THR A 198 15.64 -4.17 8.17
N ALA A 199 15.38 -3.20 9.07
CA ALA A 199 14.68 -3.45 10.34
C ALA A 199 13.24 -3.95 10.13
N SER A 200 12.53 -3.38 9.16
CA SER A 200 11.16 -3.73 8.77
C SER A 200 11.11 -5.10 8.11
N VAL A 201 12.09 -5.43 7.25
CA VAL A 201 12.19 -6.76 6.64
C VAL A 201 12.55 -7.80 7.70
N ARG A 202 13.51 -7.52 8.58
CA ARG A 202 13.88 -8.36 9.73
C ARG A 202 12.66 -8.67 10.58
N GLN A 203 11.90 -7.66 11.01
CA GLN A 203 10.69 -7.84 11.82
C GLN A 203 9.66 -8.75 11.12
N ARG A 204 9.49 -8.62 9.80
CA ARG A 204 8.57 -9.47 9.03
C ARG A 204 9.05 -10.92 8.93
N LEU A 205 10.36 -11.14 8.77
CA LEU A 205 10.96 -12.48 8.76
C LEU A 205 10.87 -13.13 10.14
N THR A 206 11.15 -12.40 11.22
CA THR A 206 11.02 -12.89 12.61
C THR A 206 9.58 -13.24 12.98
N ARG A 207 8.58 -12.53 12.43
CA ARG A 207 7.15 -12.82 12.68
C ARG A 207 6.58 -13.91 11.78
N GLN A 208 7.36 -14.48 10.87
CA GLN A 208 6.88 -15.50 9.96
C GLN A 208 6.54 -16.77 10.76
N SER A 209 5.28 -17.20 10.72
CA SER A 209 4.84 -18.44 11.36
C SER A 209 4.93 -19.63 10.42
N ALA A 210 4.93 -20.84 11.01
CA ALA A 210 4.78 -22.07 10.26
C ALA A 210 3.47 -22.06 9.45
N GLN A 211 3.51 -22.52 8.19
CA GLN A 211 2.29 -22.67 7.41
C GLN A 211 1.43 -23.77 8.02
N PRO A 212 0.21 -23.49 8.52
CA PRO A 212 -0.55 -24.46 9.32
C PRO A 212 -0.79 -25.78 8.59
N ARG A 213 -1.08 -25.71 7.27
CA ARG A 213 -1.31 -26.92 6.45
C ARG A 213 -0.07 -27.82 6.36
N LEU A 214 1.11 -27.23 6.16
CA LEU A 214 2.37 -27.99 6.09
C LEU A 214 2.79 -28.51 7.46
N ALA A 215 2.58 -27.74 8.53
CA ALA A 215 2.85 -28.18 9.89
C ALA A 215 1.98 -29.40 10.28
N VAL A 216 0.69 -29.37 9.95
CA VAL A 216 -0.22 -30.51 10.14
C VAL A 216 0.22 -31.71 9.30
N GLN A 217 0.55 -31.51 8.03
CA GLN A 217 1.03 -32.60 7.16
C GLN A 217 2.28 -33.27 7.74
N LYS A 218 3.27 -32.48 8.16
CA LYS A 218 4.51 -32.96 8.76
C LYS A 218 4.24 -33.74 10.05
N HIS A 219 3.42 -33.18 10.96
CA HIS A 219 3.02 -33.85 12.19
C HIS A 219 2.31 -35.18 11.93
N VAL A 220 1.40 -35.23 10.95
CA VAL A 220 0.68 -36.47 10.60
C VAL A 220 1.66 -37.53 10.08
N VAL A 221 2.56 -37.17 9.18
CA VAL A 221 3.50 -38.12 8.57
C VAL A 221 4.55 -38.63 9.56
N GLU A 222 5.15 -37.74 10.35
CA GLU A 222 6.25 -38.09 11.25
C GLU A 222 5.77 -38.77 12.53
N ASN A 223 4.60 -38.38 13.05
CA ASN A 223 4.16 -38.80 14.39
C ASN A 223 2.92 -39.69 14.35
N ARG A 224 1.88 -39.31 13.61
CA ARG A 224 0.57 -40.00 13.66
C ARG A 224 0.53 -41.30 12.85
N LEU A 225 1.11 -41.27 11.65
CA LEU A 225 1.10 -42.42 10.75
C LEU A 225 1.87 -43.64 11.29
N PRO A 226 3.06 -43.49 11.91
CA PRO A 226 3.75 -44.61 12.55
C PRO A 226 2.95 -45.23 13.71
N LEU A 227 2.27 -44.42 14.51
CA LEU A 227 1.41 -44.92 15.59
C LEU A 227 0.19 -45.67 15.04
N TYR A 228 -0.35 -45.22 13.91
CA TYR A 228 -1.43 -45.93 13.22
C TYR A 228 -0.98 -47.29 12.70
N ASP A 229 0.21 -47.36 12.10
CA ASP A 229 0.81 -48.62 11.64
C ASP A 229 1.06 -49.58 12.80
N ALA A 230 1.62 -49.09 13.90
CA ALA A 230 1.86 -49.89 15.11
C ALA A 230 0.55 -50.43 15.71
N ALA A 231 -0.51 -49.61 15.74
CA ALA A 231 -1.83 -50.05 16.20
C ALA A 231 -2.42 -51.13 15.30
N VAL A 232 -2.29 -51.00 13.97
CA VAL A 232 -2.71 -52.03 13.02
C VAL A 232 -1.92 -53.32 13.22
N SER A 233 -0.58 -53.26 13.28
CA SER A 233 0.26 -54.44 13.55
C SER A 233 -0.14 -55.14 14.84
N LEU A 234 -0.39 -54.38 15.91
CA LEU A 234 -0.74 -54.94 17.20
C LEU A 234 -2.10 -55.66 17.17
N PHE A 235 -3.08 -55.13 16.42
CA PHE A 235 -4.36 -55.83 16.23
C PHE A 235 -4.25 -57.05 15.32
N ILE A 236 -3.38 -57.05 14.30
CA ILE A 236 -3.15 -58.22 13.43
C ILE A 236 -2.74 -59.44 14.26
N LEU A 237 -1.93 -59.25 15.31
CA LEU A 237 -1.53 -60.33 16.23
C LEU A 237 -2.70 -61.00 16.97
N THR A 238 -3.89 -60.39 16.98
CA THR A 238 -5.07 -60.90 17.69
C THR A 238 -6.05 -61.68 16.81
N TYR A 239 -5.71 -61.84 15.52
CA TYR A 239 -6.57 -62.52 14.56
C TYR A 239 -6.54 -64.03 14.76
N GLN A 240 -7.73 -64.62 14.84
CA GLN A 240 -7.94 -66.06 14.74
C GLN A 240 -9.19 -66.29 13.88
N ASP A 241 -9.11 -67.22 12.91
CA ASP A 241 -10.20 -67.53 11.96
C ASP A 241 -10.77 -66.30 11.23
N GLY A 242 -9.91 -65.31 10.91
CA GLY A 242 -10.30 -64.09 10.21
C GLY A 242 -11.05 -63.05 11.06
N TRP A 243 -11.02 -63.18 12.40
CA TRP A 243 -11.61 -62.22 13.33
C TRP A 243 -10.58 -61.70 14.34
N PRO A 244 -10.45 -60.36 14.53
CA PRO A 244 -9.58 -59.78 15.55
C PRO A 244 -10.11 -60.03 16.97
N CYS A 245 -9.26 -59.79 17.97
CA CYS A 245 -9.58 -59.85 19.39
C CYS A 245 -10.06 -61.23 19.89
N ARG A 246 -9.71 -62.32 19.18
CA ARG A 246 -10.05 -63.70 19.58
C ARG A 246 -8.95 -64.38 20.37
N HIS A 247 -7.71 -63.98 20.12
CA HIS A 247 -6.53 -64.42 20.83
C HIS A 247 -5.68 -63.20 21.18
N TYR A 248 -5.02 -63.21 22.34
CA TYR A 248 -4.06 -62.18 22.72
C TYR A 248 -2.75 -62.87 23.08
N PRO A 249 -1.66 -62.63 22.33
CA PRO A 249 -0.37 -63.24 22.63
C PRO A 249 0.24 -62.65 23.91
N ASP A 250 1.21 -63.35 24.48
CA ASP A 250 1.90 -62.91 25.68
C ASP A 250 2.56 -61.52 25.50
N GLY A 251 2.42 -60.67 26.52
CA GLY A 251 2.91 -59.29 26.50
C GLY A 251 2.15 -58.34 25.56
N TRP A 252 0.99 -58.73 25.04
CA TRP A 252 0.17 -57.84 24.19
C TRP A 252 -0.36 -56.63 24.96
N PHE A 253 -0.91 -56.82 26.18
CA PHE A 253 -1.50 -55.74 26.99
C PHE A 253 -0.47 -54.68 27.41
N GLU A 254 0.75 -55.10 27.72
CA GLU A 254 1.86 -54.20 28.04
C GLU A 254 2.22 -53.32 26.82
N ARG A 255 2.34 -53.94 25.64
CA ARG A 255 2.58 -53.25 24.36
C ARG A 255 1.44 -52.30 23.98
N ALA A 256 0.19 -52.73 24.16
CA ALA A 256 -1.00 -51.91 23.91
C ALA A 256 -1.07 -50.70 24.85
N THR A 257 -0.75 -50.89 26.14
CA THR A 257 -0.73 -49.81 27.14
C THR A 257 0.37 -48.80 26.84
N LEU A 258 1.57 -49.27 26.48
CA LEU A 258 2.69 -48.40 26.10
C LEU A 258 2.36 -47.58 24.84
N LEU A 259 1.83 -48.23 23.80
CA LEU A 259 1.42 -47.54 22.57
C LEU A 259 0.27 -46.55 22.84
N GLY A 260 -0.67 -46.90 23.72
CA GLY A 260 -1.74 -46.01 24.15
C GLY A 260 -1.23 -44.75 24.85
N LYS A 261 -0.18 -44.85 25.68
CA LYS A 261 0.50 -43.69 26.29
C LYS A 261 1.15 -42.80 25.22
N GLN A 262 1.91 -43.40 24.29
CA GLN A 262 2.54 -42.66 23.19
C GLN A 262 1.52 -41.92 22.32
N ILE A 263 0.38 -42.55 22.01
CA ILE A 263 -0.72 -41.92 21.28
C ILE A 263 -1.32 -40.75 22.07
N ALA A 264 -1.53 -40.91 23.38
CA ALA A 264 -2.08 -39.84 24.22
C ALA A 264 -1.13 -38.64 24.32
N GLU A 265 0.18 -38.88 24.48
CA GLU A 265 1.21 -37.84 24.53
C GLU A 265 1.34 -37.10 23.20
N THR A 266 1.30 -37.83 22.09
CA THR A 266 1.56 -37.30 20.74
C THR A 266 0.33 -36.65 20.10
N CYS A 267 -0.86 -37.22 20.33
CA CYS A 267 -2.11 -36.82 19.67
C CYS A 267 -3.12 -36.18 20.64
N GLY A 268 -2.80 -36.04 21.94
CA GLY A 268 -3.72 -35.59 23.00
C GLY A 268 -4.42 -34.25 22.74
N THR A 269 -3.77 -33.31 22.04
CA THR A 269 -4.36 -32.02 21.67
C THR A 269 -5.35 -32.10 20.51
N GLU A 270 -5.26 -33.12 19.65
CA GLU A 270 -6.15 -33.30 18.48
C GLU A 270 -7.53 -33.87 18.86
N PHE A 271 -7.61 -34.61 19.97
CA PHE A 271 -8.84 -35.21 20.51
C PHE A 271 -9.88 -34.18 21.00
N ASN A 272 -9.50 -32.91 21.21
CA ASN A 272 -10.38 -31.86 21.72
C ASN A 272 -11.12 -31.06 20.62
N SER A 273 -11.00 -31.45 19.34
CA SER A 273 -11.80 -30.86 18.26
C SER A 273 -13.16 -31.57 18.12
N ARG A 274 -14.25 -30.87 18.50
CA ARG A 274 -15.62 -31.39 18.65
C ARG A 274 -16.12 -32.32 17.51
N GLY A 275 -16.42 -33.57 17.86
CA GLY A 275 -17.24 -34.54 17.09
C GLY A 275 -16.82 -36.02 17.26
N PRO A 276 -17.73 -37.01 17.19
CA PRO A 276 -17.36 -38.43 17.30
C PRO A 276 -16.69 -38.91 16.00
N PHE A 277 -15.42 -39.30 16.09
CA PHE A 277 -14.59 -39.99 15.08
C PHE A 277 -14.65 -39.49 13.62
N LYS A 278 -13.83 -38.48 13.27
CA LYS A 278 -13.71 -38.03 11.86
C LYS A 278 -12.76 -38.87 10.99
N ASN A 279 -11.92 -39.75 11.54
CA ASN A 279 -11.09 -40.66 10.72
C ASN A 279 -10.85 -42.04 11.36
N ARG A 280 -10.55 -43.03 10.52
CA ARG A 280 -10.35 -44.45 10.88
C ARG A 280 -9.21 -44.69 11.88
N ALA A 281 -8.17 -43.86 11.85
CA ALA A 281 -7.04 -43.98 12.79
C ALA A 281 -7.44 -43.56 14.21
N ALA A 282 -8.20 -42.47 14.36
CA ALA A 282 -8.70 -42.03 15.67
C ALA A 282 -9.65 -43.06 16.29
N GLU A 283 -10.49 -43.69 15.46
CA GLU A 283 -11.36 -44.79 15.88
C GLU A 283 -10.55 -46.01 16.34
N LEU A 284 -9.54 -46.42 15.58
CA LEU A 284 -8.67 -47.54 15.96
C LEU A 284 -7.90 -47.25 17.27
N PHE A 285 -7.44 -46.01 17.47
CA PHE A 285 -6.77 -45.61 18.71
C PHE A 285 -7.68 -45.67 19.93
N ALA A 286 -8.95 -45.25 19.79
CA ALA A 286 -9.92 -45.36 20.88
C ALA A 286 -10.24 -46.81 21.21
N LEU A 287 -10.40 -47.66 20.19
CA LEU A 287 -10.63 -49.10 20.34
C LEU A 287 -9.42 -49.79 20.99
N LEU A 288 -8.20 -49.40 20.62
CA LEU A 288 -6.97 -49.86 21.26
C LEU A 288 -6.96 -49.49 22.75
N ALA A 289 -7.24 -48.23 23.08
CA ALA A 289 -7.28 -47.75 24.46
C ALA A 289 -8.34 -48.51 25.29
N GLN A 290 -9.53 -48.78 24.74
CA GLN A 290 -10.59 -49.55 25.38
C GLN A 290 -10.15 -51.01 25.63
N SER A 291 -9.63 -51.67 24.59
CA SER A 291 -9.18 -53.07 24.66
C SER A 291 -7.99 -53.29 25.61
N SER A 292 -7.13 -52.29 25.78
CA SER A 292 -5.99 -52.35 26.70
C SER A 292 -6.39 -52.30 28.18
N ARG A 293 -7.58 -51.75 28.49
CA ARG A 293 -8.09 -51.60 29.87
C ARG A 293 -8.96 -52.77 30.29
N ASP A 294 -9.84 -53.21 29.39
CA ASP A 294 -10.76 -54.32 29.66
C ASP A 294 -11.14 -55.01 28.34
N GLN A 295 -10.84 -56.31 28.25
CA GLN A 295 -11.18 -57.13 27.08
C GLN A 295 -12.71 -57.31 26.93
N ALA A 296 -13.42 -57.45 28.06
CA ALA A 296 -14.87 -57.67 28.08
C ALA A 296 -15.66 -56.41 27.71
N ALA A 297 -15.00 -55.25 27.67
CA ALA A 297 -15.61 -53.98 27.30
C ALA A 297 -15.81 -53.81 25.78
N LEU A 298 -15.19 -54.64 24.92
CA LEU A 298 -15.40 -54.58 23.47
C LEU A 298 -16.70 -55.29 23.07
N THR A 299 -17.61 -54.57 22.42
CA THR A 299 -18.82 -55.19 21.86
C THR A 299 -18.52 -55.91 20.54
N GLY A 300 -19.39 -56.83 20.09
CA GLY A 300 -19.26 -57.46 18.77
C GLY A 300 -19.26 -56.45 17.61
N ARG A 301 -19.88 -55.28 17.80
CA ARG A 301 -19.81 -54.16 16.86
C ARG A 301 -18.41 -53.55 16.81
N ASP A 302 -17.77 -53.35 17.96
CA ASP A 302 -16.42 -52.79 18.07
C ASP A 302 -15.38 -53.71 17.42
N VAL A 303 -15.47 -55.01 17.67
CA VAL A 303 -14.62 -56.03 17.01
C VAL A 303 -14.83 -56.01 15.48
N GLY A 304 -16.08 -55.88 15.02
CA GLY A 304 -16.39 -55.72 13.60
C GLY A 304 -15.83 -54.43 12.98
N ARG A 305 -15.71 -53.35 13.76
CA ARG A 305 -15.07 -52.09 13.34
C ARG A 305 -13.55 -52.22 13.27
N VAL A 306 -12.91 -52.81 14.29
CA VAL A 306 -11.46 -53.14 14.26
C VAL A 306 -11.15 -53.92 12.99
N ARG A 307 -11.92 -54.99 12.72
CA ARG A 307 -11.75 -55.83 11.54
C ARG A 307 -11.77 -55.02 10.25
N ARG A 308 -12.82 -54.22 10.03
CA ARG A 308 -12.96 -53.42 8.81
C ARG A 308 -11.83 -52.41 8.64
N ILE A 309 -11.39 -51.76 9.72
CA ILE A 309 -10.32 -50.76 9.65
C ILE A 309 -8.98 -51.42 9.29
N VAL A 310 -8.68 -52.57 9.91
CA VAL A 310 -7.43 -53.32 9.69
C VAL A 310 -7.43 -53.99 8.31
N ASP A 311 -8.50 -54.68 7.92
CA ASP A 311 -8.62 -55.34 6.62
C ASP A 311 -8.50 -54.33 5.46
N ASP A 312 -9.21 -53.20 5.55
CA ASP A 312 -9.12 -52.14 4.54
C ASP A 312 -7.71 -51.50 4.50
N PHE A 313 -7.04 -51.39 5.64
CA PHE A 313 -5.66 -50.89 5.70
C PHE A 313 -4.73 -51.85 4.97
N VAL A 314 -4.77 -53.14 5.31
CA VAL A 314 -3.90 -54.18 4.74
C VAL A 314 -4.16 -54.33 3.24
N ALA A 315 -5.42 -54.32 2.80
CA ALA A 315 -5.77 -54.39 1.38
C ALA A 315 -5.22 -53.22 0.56
N LYS A 316 -5.17 -52.01 1.15
CA LYS A 316 -4.72 -50.80 0.47
C LYS A 316 -3.23 -50.53 0.58
N HIS A 317 -2.59 -50.91 1.69
CA HIS A 317 -1.23 -50.53 2.05
C HIS A 317 -0.27 -51.72 2.20
N GLY A 318 -0.78 -52.95 2.25
CA GLY A 318 -0.01 -54.13 2.62
C GLY A 318 0.14 -54.28 4.14
N HIS A 319 0.83 -55.34 4.58
CA HIS A 319 1.15 -55.53 6.00
C HIS A 319 2.05 -54.38 6.49
N PRO A 320 1.79 -53.76 7.66
CA PRO A 320 2.60 -52.62 8.13
C PRO A 320 4.09 -52.95 8.31
N GLU A 321 4.41 -54.20 8.64
CA GLU A 321 5.79 -54.68 8.79
C GLU A 321 6.43 -55.15 7.46
N SER A 322 5.72 -55.03 6.33
CA SER A 322 6.27 -55.41 5.03
C SER A 322 7.33 -54.42 4.54
N ARG A 323 8.32 -54.92 3.79
CA ARG A 323 9.35 -54.09 3.17
C ARG A 323 8.77 -53.00 2.26
N ALA A 324 7.73 -53.33 1.48
CA ALA A 324 7.07 -52.39 0.58
C ALA A 324 6.41 -51.22 1.33
N HIS A 325 5.78 -51.48 2.48
CA HIS A 325 5.17 -50.43 3.30
C HIS A 325 6.22 -49.55 3.99
N SER A 326 7.32 -50.14 4.47
CA SER A 326 8.44 -49.40 5.05
C SER A 326 9.06 -48.40 4.05
N ILE A 327 9.30 -48.83 2.81
CA ILE A 327 9.77 -47.94 1.73
C ILE A 327 8.80 -46.78 1.50
N LYS A 328 7.49 -47.07 1.42
CA LYS A 328 6.46 -46.04 1.26
C LYS A 328 6.42 -45.04 2.41
N ARG A 329 6.68 -45.48 3.65
CA ARG A 329 6.79 -44.60 4.82
C ARG A 329 8.04 -43.75 4.77
N GLU A 330 9.15 -44.31 4.31
CA GLU A 330 10.39 -43.57 4.10
C GLU A 330 10.22 -42.48 3.04
N GLU A 331 9.58 -42.78 1.90
CA GLU A 331 9.22 -41.78 0.89
C GLU A 331 8.35 -40.65 1.46
N GLN A 332 7.34 -40.98 2.26
CA GLN A 332 6.49 -39.98 2.90
C GLN A 332 7.27 -39.10 3.88
N ARG A 333 8.15 -39.68 4.70
CA ARG A 333 9.05 -38.91 5.58
C ARG A 333 9.96 -38.00 4.77
N ASN A 334 10.52 -38.49 3.68
CA ASN A 334 11.37 -37.69 2.80
C ASN A 334 10.61 -36.48 2.20
N HIS A 335 9.33 -36.63 1.88
CA HIS A 335 8.50 -35.52 1.38
C HIS A 335 8.29 -34.39 2.41
N VAL A 336 8.35 -34.68 3.72
CA VAL A 336 8.13 -33.69 4.80
C VAL A 336 9.40 -33.33 5.57
N ALA A 337 10.53 -33.96 5.25
CA ALA A 337 11.81 -33.80 5.94
C ALA A 337 12.34 -32.35 5.85
N ALA A 338 12.00 -31.63 4.77
CA ALA A 338 12.46 -30.25 4.56
C ALA A 338 12.11 -29.35 5.77
N PRO A 339 13.05 -28.49 6.21
CA PRO A 339 12.79 -27.56 7.29
C PRO A 339 11.73 -26.54 6.87
N GLY A 340 10.92 -26.11 7.83
CA GLY A 340 9.90 -25.09 7.57
C GLY A 340 10.56 -23.76 7.17
N HIS A 341 10.05 -23.13 6.11
CA HIS A 341 10.57 -21.83 5.64
C HIS A 341 10.57 -20.71 6.70
N HIS A 342 9.82 -20.86 7.79
CA HIS A 342 9.81 -19.90 8.89
C HIS A 342 11.10 -19.97 9.73
N LEU A 343 11.64 -21.16 9.98
CA LEU A 343 12.92 -21.35 10.66
C LEU A 343 14.08 -20.75 9.84
N ILE A 344 14.07 -21.00 8.52
CA ILE A 344 15.04 -20.38 7.60
C ILE A 344 14.89 -18.85 7.60
N ALA A 345 13.66 -18.33 7.65
CA ALA A 345 13.43 -16.90 7.74
C ALA A 345 13.99 -16.29 9.03
N HIS A 346 13.91 -16.99 10.17
CA HIS A 346 14.51 -16.54 11.43
C HIS A 346 16.03 -16.48 11.36
N ALA A 347 16.69 -17.51 10.80
CA ALA A 347 18.15 -17.49 10.58
C ALA A 347 18.57 -16.31 9.68
N VAL A 348 17.85 -16.09 8.57
CA VAL A 348 18.12 -14.95 7.67
C VAL A 348 17.85 -13.60 8.36
N ALA A 349 16.87 -13.51 9.26
CA ALA A 349 16.61 -12.30 10.04
C ALA A 349 17.76 -11.97 10.99
N GLU A 350 18.41 -12.97 11.56
CA GLU A 350 19.59 -12.82 12.42
C GLU A 350 20.80 -12.29 11.62
N ARG A 351 20.97 -12.73 10.35
CA ARG A 351 22.01 -12.17 9.47
C ARG A 351 21.85 -10.68 9.22
N LEU A 352 20.61 -10.19 9.16
CA LEU A 352 20.30 -8.77 8.97
C LEU A 352 20.63 -7.89 10.18
N GLU A 353 20.92 -8.46 11.36
CA GLU A 353 21.30 -7.66 12.54
C GLU A 353 22.63 -6.93 12.37
N ASN A 354 23.49 -7.44 11.49
CA ASN A 354 24.79 -6.84 11.17
C ASN A 354 24.69 -5.67 10.17
N TYR A 355 23.49 -5.31 9.72
CA TYR A 355 23.27 -4.23 8.77
C TYR A 355 22.56 -3.03 9.43
N PRO A 356 22.81 -1.79 8.98
CA PRO A 356 22.12 -0.60 9.49
C PRO A 356 20.60 -0.73 9.35
N GLY A 357 19.89 -0.63 10.47
CA GLY A 357 18.45 -0.91 10.56
C GLY A 357 17.56 0.00 9.70
N ALA A 358 18.01 1.22 9.41
CA ALA A 358 17.27 2.25 8.69
C ALA A 358 17.67 2.40 7.21
N ASP A 359 18.59 1.57 6.70
CA ASP A 359 19.00 1.56 5.29
C ASP A 359 18.58 0.25 4.59
N GLY A 360 18.80 0.18 3.28
CA GLY A 360 18.67 -1.02 2.46
C GLY A 360 19.99 -1.77 2.29
N VAL A 361 19.94 -2.83 1.46
CA VAL A 361 21.07 -3.70 1.16
C VAL A 361 21.33 -3.70 -0.35
N GLU A 362 22.57 -3.47 -0.74
CA GLU A 362 23.02 -3.53 -2.14
C GLU A 362 23.43 -4.97 -2.51
N ASP A 363 24.35 -5.55 -1.73
CA ASP A 363 24.85 -6.92 -1.93
C ASP A 363 24.17 -7.95 -1.01
N PHE A 364 23.45 -8.89 -1.64
CA PHE A 364 22.77 -9.99 -0.98
C PHE A 364 23.59 -11.29 -0.93
N ALA A 365 24.75 -11.36 -1.60
CA ALA A 365 25.56 -12.58 -1.63
C ALA A 365 25.93 -13.13 -0.23
N PRO A 366 26.30 -12.29 0.77
CA PRO A 366 26.54 -12.76 2.13
C PRO A 366 25.28 -13.31 2.80
N LEU A 367 24.14 -12.65 2.57
CA LEU A 367 22.85 -13.01 3.17
C LEU A 367 22.23 -14.25 2.53
N LEU A 368 22.60 -14.57 1.29
CA LEU A 368 22.05 -15.68 0.51
C LEU A 368 22.83 -17.00 0.61
N LYS A 369 23.90 -17.04 1.41
CA LYS A 369 24.68 -18.27 1.65
C LYS A 369 23.80 -19.39 2.22
N PRO A 370 24.08 -20.67 1.92
CA PRO A 370 23.42 -21.80 2.58
C PRO A 370 23.51 -21.73 4.11
N ILE A 371 22.64 -22.47 4.80
CA ILE A 371 22.64 -22.53 6.27
C ILE A 371 23.96 -23.10 6.79
N THR A 372 24.55 -22.41 7.77
CA THR A 372 25.82 -22.76 8.41
C THR A 372 25.64 -23.71 9.60
N ASP A 373 26.74 -24.26 10.10
CA ASP A 373 26.75 -25.16 11.27
C ASP A 373 26.26 -24.47 12.56
N GLU A 374 26.60 -23.19 12.74
CA GLU A 374 26.19 -22.42 13.92
C GLU A 374 24.70 -22.08 13.89
N GLU A 375 24.16 -21.72 12.73
CA GLU A 375 22.72 -21.48 12.55
C GLU A 375 21.89 -22.75 12.74
N THR A 376 22.45 -23.91 12.38
CA THR A 376 21.82 -25.22 12.56
C THR A 376 21.53 -25.50 14.03
N LYS A 377 22.49 -25.21 14.92
CA LYS A 377 22.32 -25.40 16.38
C LYS A 377 21.25 -24.46 16.97
N ARG A 378 21.14 -23.23 16.47
CA ARG A 378 20.22 -22.21 17.00
C ARG A 378 18.78 -22.39 16.53
N HIS A 379 18.58 -22.80 15.27
CA HIS A 379 17.25 -22.82 14.61
C HIS A 379 16.73 -24.22 14.25
N ALA A 380 17.42 -25.29 14.68
CA ALA A 380 17.10 -26.68 14.36
C ALA A 380 16.96 -26.91 12.83
N LEU A 381 17.94 -26.44 12.08
CA LEU A 381 18.00 -26.53 10.61
C LEU A 381 18.96 -27.64 10.15
N ILE A 382 19.11 -27.82 8.84
CA ILE A 382 20.07 -28.75 8.24
C ILE A 382 21.17 -27.94 7.55
N VAL A 383 22.43 -28.29 7.81
CA VAL A 383 23.60 -27.67 7.20
C VAL A 383 23.52 -27.74 5.67
N GLY A 384 23.90 -26.66 4.99
CA GLY A 384 23.88 -26.60 3.52
C GLY A 384 22.49 -26.40 2.93
N THR A 385 21.43 -26.25 3.73
CA THR A 385 20.09 -25.91 3.22
C THR A 385 20.14 -24.59 2.47
N ILE A 386 19.70 -24.61 1.21
CA ILE A 386 19.60 -23.40 0.37
C ILE A 386 18.40 -22.57 0.80
N ILE A 387 18.54 -21.23 0.76
CA ILE A 387 17.44 -20.33 1.10
C ILE A 387 16.32 -20.46 0.06
N PRO A 388 15.08 -20.80 0.46
CA PRO A 388 13.96 -20.94 -0.46
C PRO A 388 13.62 -19.62 -1.15
N ALA A 389 13.18 -19.69 -2.41
CA ALA A 389 12.80 -18.52 -3.20
C ALA A 389 11.78 -17.59 -2.50
N ALA A 390 10.87 -18.15 -1.69
CA ALA A 390 9.90 -17.36 -0.93
C ALA A 390 10.54 -16.52 0.19
N VAL A 391 11.59 -17.03 0.85
CA VAL A 391 12.34 -16.29 1.87
C VAL A 391 13.27 -15.29 1.21
N ARG A 392 13.97 -15.70 0.13
CA ARG A 392 14.79 -14.83 -0.70
C ARG A 392 14.02 -13.60 -1.20
N ARG A 393 12.83 -13.80 -1.79
CA ARG A 393 11.98 -12.69 -2.25
C ARG A 393 11.56 -11.74 -1.14
N ARG A 394 11.46 -12.20 0.12
CA ARG A 394 11.13 -11.33 1.27
C ARG A 394 12.35 -10.55 1.74
N LEU A 395 13.51 -11.20 1.76
CA LEU A 395 14.80 -10.60 2.07
C LEU A 395 15.14 -9.49 1.07
N GLU A 396 15.08 -9.79 -0.24
CA GLU A 396 15.40 -8.85 -1.32
C GLU A 396 14.48 -7.62 -1.38
N ARG A 397 13.42 -7.54 -0.54
CA ARG A 397 12.59 -6.34 -0.43
C ARG A 397 13.30 -5.14 0.17
N CYS A 398 14.36 -5.36 0.94
CA CYS A 398 15.21 -4.29 1.43
C CYS A 398 16.31 -3.90 0.43
N ARG A 399 16.20 -4.30 -0.85
CA ARG A 399 17.16 -3.87 -1.87
C ARG A 399 17.19 -2.35 -1.97
N LYS A 400 18.40 -1.83 -1.98
CA LYS A 400 18.75 -0.45 -2.31
C LYS A 400 19.16 -0.38 -3.79
N GLY A 401 18.79 0.70 -4.46
CA GLY A 401 19.13 0.95 -5.87
C GLY A 401 18.35 2.13 -6.44
N THR A 402 18.48 2.36 -7.74
CA THR A 402 17.74 3.42 -8.45
C THR A 402 16.25 3.09 -8.56
N ILE A 403 15.41 4.11 -8.75
CA ILE A 403 13.95 3.89 -8.92
C ILE A 403 13.68 2.94 -10.10
N ALA A 404 14.45 3.04 -11.19
CA ALA A 404 14.32 2.16 -12.35
C ALA A 404 14.64 0.69 -12.01
N GLU A 405 15.78 0.43 -11.34
CA GLU A 405 16.15 -0.94 -10.93
C GLU A 405 15.14 -1.55 -9.97
N LEU A 406 14.60 -0.76 -9.04
CA LEU A 406 13.57 -1.24 -8.11
C LEU A 406 12.22 -1.53 -8.80
N ILE A 407 11.91 -0.84 -9.90
CA ILE A 407 10.77 -1.18 -10.78
C ILE A 407 11.04 -2.50 -11.50
N ASP A 408 12.22 -2.67 -12.09
CA ASP A 408 12.60 -3.88 -12.83
C ASP A 408 12.62 -5.13 -11.94
N HIS A 409 13.05 -4.97 -10.68
CA HIS A 409 12.98 -6.03 -9.66
C HIS A 409 11.56 -6.25 -9.08
N GLY A 410 10.57 -5.46 -9.48
CA GLY A 410 9.18 -5.57 -9.03
C GLY A 410 8.96 -5.14 -7.58
N LEU A 411 9.88 -4.37 -6.99
CA LEU A 411 9.79 -3.83 -5.63
C LEU A 411 8.95 -2.56 -5.59
N ILE A 412 9.07 -1.72 -6.62
CA ILE A 412 8.16 -0.61 -6.91
C ILE A 412 7.12 -1.10 -7.90
N SER A 413 5.91 -1.39 -7.40
CA SER A 413 4.83 -1.95 -8.21
C SER A 413 3.72 -0.95 -8.58
N SER A 414 3.87 0.32 -8.17
CA SER A 414 2.89 1.38 -8.44
C SER A 414 3.49 2.78 -8.32
N GLY A 415 2.83 3.76 -8.95
CA GLY A 415 3.15 5.19 -8.77
C GLY A 415 3.03 5.65 -7.31
N ASP A 416 2.21 5.01 -6.46
CA ASP A 416 2.14 5.33 -5.03
C ASP A 416 3.42 4.97 -4.29
N THR A 417 4.14 3.97 -4.78
CA THR A 417 5.44 3.57 -4.24
C THR A 417 6.53 4.49 -4.76
N VAL A 418 6.46 4.91 -6.04
CA VAL A 418 7.33 5.99 -6.57
C VAL A 418 7.20 7.26 -5.73
N ALA A 419 5.97 7.66 -5.38
CA ALA A 419 5.70 8.82 -4.53
C ALA A 419 6.29 8.73 -3.11
N GLN A 420 6.66 7.54 -2.63
CA GLN A 420 7.30 7.36 -1.32
C GLN A 420 8.80 7.59 -1.38
N VAL A 421 9.44 7.31 -2.52
CA VAL A 421 10.90 7.35 -2.68
C VAL A 421 11.39 8.60 -3.41
N LEU A 422 10.61 9.13 -4.36
CA LEU A 422 10.94 10.34 -5.12
C LEU A 422 11.24 11.59 -4.25
N PRO A 423 10.58 11.81 -3.09
CA PRO A 423 10.89 12.97 -2.26
C PRO A 423 12.34 13.09 -1.82
N ALA A 424 13.12 11.99 -1.80
CA ALA A 424 14.55 12.05 -1.49
C ALA A 424 15.32 12.84 -2.56
N MET A 425 15.06 12.57 -3.85
CA MET A 425 15.67 13.28 -4.97
C MET A 425 15.08 14.69 -5.14
N THR A 426 13.75 14.85 -5.04
CA THR A 426 13.11 16.17 -5.14
C THR A 426 13.63 17.13 -4.07
N ALA A 427 13.87 16.62 -2.85
CA ALA A 427 14.41 17.42 -1.76
C ALA A 427 15.75 18.06 -2.12
N GLU A 428 16.68 17.32 -2.73
CA GLU A 428 17.98 17.90 -3.11
C GLU A 428 17.83 18.96 -4.19
N ILE A 429 17.08 18.65 -5.25
CA ILE A 429 16.90 19.55 -6.40
C ILE A 429 16.23 20.86 -5.96
N CYS A 430 15.18 20.78 -5.14
CA CYS A 430 14.45 21.94 -4.64
C CYS A 430 15.24 22.76 -3.62
N ASN A 431 16.24 22.19 -2.96
CA ASN A 431 17.05 22.89 -1.96
C ASN A 431 18.44 23.28 -2.49
N ALA A 432 18.83 22.87 -3.72
CA ALA A 432 20.06 23.30 -4.39
C ALA A 432 20.15 24.83 -4.63
N GLY A 433 19.05 25.56 -4.46
CA GLY A 433 19.01 27.02 -4.51
C GLY A 433 19.59 27.72 -3.26
N TYR A 434 19.87 27.00 -2.17
CA TYR A 434 20.59 27.57 -1.02
C TYR A 434 22.09 27.61 -1.29
N ARG A 435 22.75 28.72 -0.96
CA ARG A 435 24.22 28.83 -1.06
C ARG A 435 24.95 28.05 0.05
N ASP A 436 24.40 28.05 1.26
CA ASP A 436 24.95 27.33 2.40
C ASP A 436 24.58 25.84 2.34
N GLY A 437 25.57 24.95 2.25
CA GLY A 437 25.38 23.49 2.25
C GLY A 437 24.70 22.97 3.53
N THR A 438 24.83 23.68 4.64
CA THR A 438 24.11 23.41 5.89
C THR A 438 22.60 23.59 5.70
N LEU A 439 22.18 24.67 5.02
CA LEU A 439 20.78 24.94 4.70
C LEU A 439 20.24 23.98 3.64
N GLN A 440 21.07 23.57 2.67
CA GLN A 440 20.69 22.53 1.71
C GLN A 440 20.31 21.22 2.43
N THR A 441 21.16 20.81 3.39
CA THR A 441 20.94 19.59 4.19
C THR A 441 19.71 19.73 5.10
N LEU A 442 19.58 20.85 5.81
CA LEU A 442 18.45 21.14 6.69
C LEU A 442 17.14 21.17 5.90
N GLY A 443 17.08 21.95 4.83
CA GLY A 443 15.93 22.05 3.95
C GLY A 443 15.55 20.70 3.32
N GLY A 444 16.54 19.89 2.96
CA GLY A 444 16.31 18.54 2.43
C GLY A 444 15.71 17.58 3.46
N ALA A 445 16.19 17.61 4.71
CA ALA A 445 15.63 16.84 5.81
C ALA A 445 14.21 17.32 6.19
N THR A 446 13.98 18.63 6.28
CA THR A 446 12.65 19.22 6.53
C THR A 446 11.66 18.86 5.42
N TYR A 447 12.08 18.90 4.15
CA TYR A 447 11.23 18.52 3.02
C TYR A 447 10.77 17.06 3.11
N ARG A 448 11.71 16.13 3.36
CA ARG A 448 11.39 14.70 3.50
C ARG A 448 10.42 14.45 4.66
N ALA A 449 10.66 15.07 5.81
CA ALA A 449 9.75 14.99 6.95
C ALA A 449 8.35 15.54 6.63
N PHE A 450 8.28 16.68 5.93
CA PHE A 450 7.01 17.27 5.51
C PHE A 450 6.22 16.36 4.56
N ARG A 451 6.89 15.68 3.60
CA ARG A 451 6.23 14.77 2.64
C ARG A 451 5.72 13.47 3.25
N ARG A 452 6.24 13.06 4.41
CA ARG A 452 5.72 11.91 5.17
C ARG A 452 4.39 12.21 5.84
N ARG A 453 4.00 13.49 5.99
CA ARG A 453 2.71 13.88 6.54
C ARG A 453 1.56 13.29 5.75
N ARG A 454 0.48 12.97 6.47
CA ARG A 454 -0.78 12.58 5.85
C ARG A 454 -1.64 13.81 5.59
N SER A 455 -2.28 13.85 4.43
CA SER A 455 -3.18 14.94 4.05
C SER A 455 -4.48 14.89 4.83
N LEU A 456 -5.01 16.06 5.18
CA LEU A 456 -6.30 16.20 5.84
C LEU A 456 -7.46 16.03 4.84
N LEU A 457 -8.62 15.65 5.35
CA LEU A 457 -9.87 15.73 4.60
C LEU A 457 -10.27 17.20 4.49
N LEU A 458 -10.27 17.74 3.27
CA LEU A 458 -10.63 19.12 2.99
C LEU A 458 -11.82 19.18 2.05
N VAL A 459 -12.75 20.09 2.34
CA VAL A 459 -13.92 20.39 1.51
C VAL A 459 -13.92 21.88 1.15
N ASN A 460 -14.94 22.37 0.43
CA ASN A 460 -15.08 23.79 0.05
C ASN A 460 -13.87 24.35 -0.73
N LEU A 461 -13.24 23.53 -1.57
CA LEU A 461 -12.06 23.88 -2.36
C LEU A 461 -10.85 24.36 -1.53
N GLN A 462 -10.79 23.99 -0.24
CA GLN A 462 -9.62 24.28 0.59
C GLN A 462 -8.39 23.50 0.13
N SER A 463 -7.21 24.08 0.35
CA SER A 463 -5.92 23.48 -0.04
C SER A 463 -5.16 22.94 1.18
N GLN A 464 -4.35 21.90 0.97
CA GLN A 464 -3.45 21.41 2.02
C GLN A 464 -2.42 22.50 2.38
N VAL A 465 -1.87 22.40 3.59
CA VAL A 465 -0.71 23.21 3.98
C VAL A 465 0.46 22.89 3.06
N LYS A 466 1.17 23.93 2.63
CA LYS A 466 2.38 23.85 1.80
C LYS A 466 3.62 23.98 2.69
N ILE A 467 4.75 23.48 2.20
CA ILE A 467 6.03 23.54 2.93
C ILE A 467 6.48 24.99 3.18
N ALA A 468 6.24 25.87 2.20
CA ALA A 468 6.52 27.30 2.31
C ALA A 468 5.62 28.02 3.33
N GLU A 469 4.60 27.38 3.90
CA GLU A 469 3.77 27.96 4.98
C GLU A 469 4.30 27.61 6.38
N LEU A 470 5.41 26.85 6.48
CA LEU A 470 6.01 26.51 7.77
C LEU A 470 6.85 27.70 8.28
N PRO A 471 6.68 28.16 9.54
CA PRO A 471 7.39 29.33 10.06
C PRO A 471 8.91 29.31 9.89
N TRP A 472 9.55 28.17 10.15
CA TRP A 472 11.00 28.00 10.02
C TRP A 472 11.48 27.82 8.58
N VAL A 473 10.59 27.51 7.63
CA VAL A 473 10.92 27.52 6.19
C VAL A 473 10.76 28.93 5.64
N MET A 474 9.68 29.63 6.02
CA MET A 474 9.44 31.04 5.68
C MET A 474 10.60 31.94 6.11
N ALA A 475 11.13 31.74 7.32
CA ALA A 475 12.29 32.49 7.82
C ALA A 475 13.56 32.32 6.96
N LEU A 476 13.64 31.24 6.18
CA LEU A 476 14.77 30.93 5.30
C LEU A 476 14.47 31.23 3.82
N GLU A 477 13.31 31.81 3.46
CA GLU A 477 12.98 32.06 2.06
C GLU A 477 13.92 33.06 1.39
N ALA A 478 14.37 34.09 2.12
CA ALA A 478 15.29 35.11 1.61
C ALA A 478 16.67 34.55 1.21
N GLU A 479 17.03 33.36 1.73
CA GLU A 479 18.31 32.70 1.44
C GLU A 479 18.27 31.87 0.15
N ARG A 480 17.09 31.72 -0.47
CA ARG A 480 16.96 30.98 -1.73
C ARG A 480 17.26 31.90 -2.90
N GLU A 481 18.19 31.47 -3.73
CA GLU A 481 18.47 32.13 -5.00
C GLU A 481 17.93 31.33 -6.18
N THR A 482 17.49 32.06 -7.20
CA THR A 482 17.14 31.47 -8.49
C THR A 482 18.41 31.01 -9.19
N ASN A 483 18.69 29.71 -9.12
CA ASN A 483 19.83 29.08 -9.77
C ASN A 483 19.40 28.40 -11.08
N ALA A 484 19.99 28.81 -12.21
CA ALA A 484 19.70 28.22 -13.53
C ALA A 484 19.93 26.70 -13.59
N ASN A 485 20.90 26.19 -12.84
CA ASN A 485 21.16 24.74 -12.74
C ASN A 485 20.04 24.03 -11.97
N SER A 486 19.47 24.64 -10.94
CA SER A 486 18.32 24.08 -10.19
C SER A 486 17.06 24.08 -11.06
N VAL A 487 16.81 25.14 -11.83
CA VAL A 487 15.69 25.20 -12.79
C VAL A 487 15.80 24.09 -13.83
N THR A 488 16.98 23.94 -14.44
CA THR A 488 17.25 22.92 -15.47
C THR A 488 17.17 21.51 -14.89
N GLY A 489 17.78 21.28 -13.72
CA GLY A 489 17.74 20.01 -13.01
C GLY A 489 16.32 19.61 -12.60
N ALA A 490 15.50 20.56 -12.13
CA ALA A 490 14.11 20.32 -11.79
C ALA A 490 13.27 19.97 -13.02
N ARG A 491 13.48 20.65 -14.15
CA ARG A 491 12.82 20.28 -15.41
C ARG A 491 13.21 18.87 -15.84
N GLN A 492 14.50 18.55 -15.82
CA GLN A 492 15.00 17.23 -16.23
C GLN A 492 14.45 16.12 -15.32
N ALA A 493 14.48 16.30 -14.00
CA ALA A 493 13.91 15.35 -13.06
C ALA A 493 12.40 15.17 -13.24
N LEU A 494 11.66 16.24 -13.55
CA LEU A 494 10.24 16.14 -13.87
C LEU A 494 9.98 15.33 -15.15
N VAL A 495 10.78 15.55 -16.20
CA VAL A 495 10.72 14.79 -17.47
C VAL A 495 10.99 13.31 -17.21
N GLU A 496 12.11 13.00 -16.54
CA GLU A 496 12.55 11.63 -16.27
C GLU A 496 11.56 10.89 -15.36
N ALA A 497 11.12 11.51 -14.25
CA ALA A 497 10.17 10.90 -13.34
C ALA A 497 8.81 10.66 -14.01
N SER A 498 8.36 11.58 -14.88
CA SER A 498 7.13 11.41 -15.67
C SER A 498 7.26 10.26 -16.67
N ALA A 499 8.34 10.24 -17.46
CA ALA A 499 8.60 9.22 -18.46
C ALA A 499 8.75 7.83 -17.83
N LEU A 500 9.50 7.72 -16.73
CA LEU A 500 9.70 6.48 -15.98
C LEU A 500 8.37 5.95 -15.42
N THR A 501 7.59 6.82 -14.76
CA THR A 501 6.31 6.41 -14.15
C THR A 501 5.30 5.96 -15.20
N LEU A 502 5.13 6.73 -16.28
CA LEU A 502 4.20 6.38 -17.36
C LEU A 502 4.64 5.14 -18.13
N SER A 503 5.95 4.92 -18.28
CA SER A 503 6.47 3.70 -18.91
C SER A 503 6.27 2.44 -18.05
N ALA A 504 6.47 2.56 -16.74
CA ALA A 504 6.34 1.44 -15.81
C ALA A 504 4.89 1.09 -15.49
N PHE A 505 4.00 2.08 -15.42
CA PHE A 505 2.61 1.92 -15.03
C PHE A 505 1.63 2.58 -16.02
N PRO A 506 1.70 2.25 -17.33
CA PRO A 506 0.93 2.96 -18.36
C PRO A 506 -0.58 2.91 -18.12
N GLN A 507 -1.07 1.86 -17.48
CA GLN A 507 -2.49 1.65 -17.18
C GLN A 507 -3.05 2.54 -16.06
N ALA A 508 -2.21 3.18 -15.25
CA ALA A 508 -2.61 3.87 -14.03
C ALA A 508 -2.55 5.39 -14.20
N ILE A 509 -3.45 6.10 -13.52
CA ILE A 509 -3.34 7.55 -13.36
C ILE A 509 -2.24 7.87 -12.33
N LEU A 510 -1.66 9.08 -12.43
CA LEU A 510 -0.66 9.54 -11.47
C LEU A 510 -1.29 9.77 -10.09
N PRO A 511 -0.79 9.15 -9.01
CA PRO A 511 -1.34 9.35 -7.67
C PRO A 511 -1.15 10.78 -7.17
N ASN A 512 -2.08 11.26 -6.36
CA ASN A 512 -2.05 12.63 -5.83
C ASN A 512 -0.74 12.96 -5.08
N LYS A 513 -0.14 12.00 -4.38
CA LYS A 513 1.17 12.20 -3.72
C LYS A 513 2.31 12.39 -4.72
N LEU A 514 2.30 11.64 -5.83
CA LEU A 514 3.29 11.83 -6.88
C LEU A 514 3.11 13.17 -7.58
N LEU A 515 1.84 13.59 -7.81
CA LEU A 515 1.53 14.90 -8.36
C LEU A 515 2.03 16.05 -7.47
N GLN A 516 2.06 15.90 -6.14
CA GLN A 516 2.66 16.91 -5.25
C GLN A 516 4.16 17.11 -5.51
N GLU A 517 4.89 16.03 -5.79
CA GLU A 517 6.30 16.10 -6.19
C GLU A 517 6.43 16.77 -7.57
N PHE A 518 5.58 16.42 -8.53
CA PHE A 518 5.59 17.02 -9.86
C PHE A 518 5.28 18.52 -9.83
N VAL A 519 4.33 18.94 -8.98
CA VAL A 519 4.05 20.37 -8.73
C VAL A 519 5.28 21.08 -8.15
N SER A 520 5.99 20.45 -7.22
CA SER A 520 7.18 21.04 -6.58
C SER A 520 8.35 21.18 -7.57
N LEU A 521 8.57 20.15 -8.40
CA LEU A 521 9.55 20.20 -9.49
C LEU A 521 9.15 21.23 -10.55
N ALA A 522 7.89 21.29 -10.96
CA ALA A 522 7.40 22.27 -11.93
C ALA A 522 7.56 23.71 -11.42
N GLN A 523 7.25 23.97 -10.13
CA GLN A 523 7.48 25.28 -9.51
C GLN A 523 8.96 25.65 -9.48
N THR A 524 9.84 24.70 -9.14
CA THR A 524 11.30 24.91 -9.15
C THR A 524 11.81 25.15 -10.57
N ALA A 525 11.25 24.45 -11.55
CA ALA A 525 11.53 24.62 -12.98
C ALA A 525 10.85 25.85 -13.61
N GLN A 526 10.08 26.63 -12.83
CA GLN A 526 9.32 27.80 -13.29
C GLN A 526 8.32 27.49 -14.42
N LEU A 527 7.78 26.27 -14.43
CA LEU A 527 6.76 25.82 -15.38
C LEU A 527 5.37 26.02 -14.78
N ASP A 528 4.49 26.68 -15.53
CA ASP A 528 3.08 26.87 -15.15
C ASP A 528 2.22 25.69 -15.64
N LEU A 529 2.33 24.55 -14.94
CA LEU A 529 1.59 23.32 -15.26
C LEU A 529 0.36 23.16 -14.34
N PRO A 530 -0.88 23.23 -14.86
CA PRO A 530 -2.09 23.13 -14.05
C PRO A 530 -2.44 21.67 -13.70
N PHE A 531 -1.56 20.95 -12.97
CA PHE A 531 -1.79 19.56 -12.61
C PHE A 531 -3.05 19.35 -11.76
N VAL A 532 -3.97 18.50 -12.18
CA VAL A 532 -5.23 18.17 -11.49
C VAL A 532 -5.15 16.88 -10.68
N GLU A 533 -5.73 16.88 -9.48
CA GLU A 533 -5.80 15.70 -8.60
C GLU A 533 -6.92 14.73 -9.02
N GLU A 534 -6.81 13.46 -8.60
CA GLU A 534 -7.97 12.57 -8.51
C GLU A 534 -8.83 13.04 -7.32
N VAL A 535 -10.03 13.55 -7.61
CA VAL A 535 -11.02 13.95 -6.61
C VAL A 535 -11.85 12.74 -6.19
N ALA A 536 -12.13 12.59 -4.90
CA ALA A 536 -12.99 11.51 -4.41
C ALA A 536 -14.48 11.86 -4.56
N ALA A 537 -15.26 10.90 -5.07
CA ALA A 537 -16.66 11.13 -5.44
C ALA A 537 -17.60 11.40 -4.25
N ASP A 538 -17.24 10.89 -3.07
CA ASP A 538 -17.97 11.06 -1.81
C ASP A 538 -17.77 12.45 -1.18
N ILE A 539 -16.77 13.21 -1.62
CA ILE A 539 -16.48 14.57 -1.10
C ILE A 539 -16.64 15.66 -2.17
N PHE A 540 -17.01 15.28 -3.39
CA PHE A 540 -17.19 16.22 -4.49
C PHE A 540 -18.46 17.06 -4.30
N MET A 541 -18.30 18.39 -4.31
CA MET A 541 -19.36 19.35 -3.99
C MET A 541 -20.01 19.98 -5.24
N GLY A 542 -19.85 19.36 -6.41
CA GLY A 542 -20.41 19.88 -7.66
C GLY A 542 -19.65 21.08 -8.25
N THR A 543 -18.42 21.34 -7.81
CA THR A 543 -17.60 22.45 -8.30
C THR A 543 -16.11 22.07 -8.30
N PHE A 544 -15.39 22.52 -9.31
CA PHE A 544 -13.94 22.41 -9.46
C PHE A 544 -13.28 23.76 -9.21
N SER A 545 -11.98 23.72 -8.88
CA SER A 545 -11.17 24.94 -8.84
C SER A 545 -10.76 25.36 -10.27
N ASN A 546 -10.41 26.64 -10.45
CA ASN A 546 -10.00 27.18 -11.77
C ASN A 546 -8.84 26.41 -12.43
N LYS A 547 -8.02 25.73 -11.64
CA LYS A 547 -6.94 24.87 -12.14
C LYS A 547 -7.45 23.78 -13.09
N PHE A 548 -8.62 23.20 -12.81
CA PHE A 548 -9.20 22.17 -13.66
C PHE A 548 -9.63 22.72 -15.02
N SER A 549 -10.25 23.91 -15.05
CA SER A 549 -10.61 24.60 -16.30
C SER A 549 -9.37 24.98 -17.12
N ARG A 550 -8.28 25.39 -16.47
CA ARG A 550 -6.99 25.63 -17.13
C ARG A 550 -6.42 24.35 -17.76
N ALA A 551 -6.42 23.24 -17.03
CA ALA A 551 -5.95 21.95 -17.53
C ALA A 551 -6.81 21.45 -18.72
N ALA A 552 -8.12 21.63 -18.66
CA ALA A 552 -9.05 21.27 -19.73
C ALA A 552 -8.83 22.10 -21.00
N ARG A 553 -8.55 23.41 -20.88
CA ARG A 553 -8.19 24.24 -22.03
C ARG A 553 -6.87 23.81 -22.66
N GLN A 554 -5.89 23.48 -21.83
CA GLN A 554 -4.58 23.04 -22.32
C GLN A 554 -4.65 21.69 -23.03
N SER A 555 -5.45 20.75 -22.52
CA SER A 555 -5.64 19.44 -23.17
C SER A 555 -6.31 19.56 -24.54
N ALA A 556 -7.26 20.50 -24.71
CA ALA A 556 -8.00 20.71 -25.95
C ALA A 556 -7.07 20.86 -27.17
N LYS A 557 -5.98 21.61 -27.03
CA LYS A 557 -5.00 21.85 -28.11
C LYS A 557 -4.31 20.56 -28.56
N LEU A 558 -3.91 19.71 -27.61
CA LEU A 558 -3.15 18.50 -27.92
C LEU A 558 -4.06 17.38 -28.48
N ILE A 559 -5.31 17.29 -28.03
CA ILE A 559 -6.23 16.23 -28.44
C ILE A 559 -7.10 16.59 -29.65
N ALA A 560 -7.07 17.84 -30.13
CA ALA A 560 -7.81 18.27 -31.30
C ALA A 560 -7.54 17.37 -32.51
N GLY A 561 -8.61 16.87 -33.14
CA GLY A 561 -8.50 15.99 -34.31
C GLY A 561 -7.89 14.60 -34.06
N THR A 562 -7.67 14.20 -32.80
CA THR A 562 -7.07 12.90 -32.47
C THR A 562 -8.12 11.79 -32.29
N LEU A 563 -7.65 10.53 -32.21
CA LEU A 563 -8.49 9.37 -31.88
C LEU A 563 -9.20 9.53 -30.53
N TYR A 564 -8.55 10.13 -29.54
CA TYR A 564 -9.09 10.37 -28.21
C TYR A 564 -10.33 11.29 -28.26
N ALA A 565 -10.22 12.44 -28.95
CA ALA A 565 -11.33 13.38 -29.08
C ALA A 565 -12.50 12.78 -29.87
N ARG A 566 -12.21 11.97 -30.90
CA ARG A 566 -13.25 11.25 -31.67
C ARG A 566 -13.97 10.20 -30.86
N TYR A 567 -13.24 9.40 -30.07
CA TYR A 567 -13.82 8.32 -29.28
C TYR A 567 -14.70 8.84 -28.15
N TYR A 568 -14.30 9.93 -27.48
CA TYR A 568 -15.07 10.52 -26.40
C TYR A 568 -16.05 11.61 -26.88
N ASP A 569 -16.15 11.86 -28.18
CA ASP A 569 -16.99 12.92 -28.76
C ASP A 569 -16.80 14.27 -28.06
N ILE A 570 -15.56 14.76 -28.08
CA ILE A 570 -15.15 16.01 -27.41
C ILE A 570 -15.21 17.16 -28.42
N ASP A 571 -15.99 18.20 -28.09
CA ASP A 571 -15.90 19.51 -28.75
C ASP A 571 -14.67 20.25 -28.24
N THR A 572 -13.56 20.16 -28.98
CA THR A 572 -12.28 20.75 -28.58
C THR A 572 -12.25 22.26 -28.68
N ASP A 573 -13.05 22.86 -29.57
CA ASP A 573 -13.14 24.32 -29.70
C ASP A 573 -13.92 24.92 -28.53
N GLY A 574 -15.07 24.31 -28.20
CA GLY A 574 -15.81 24.62 -26.98
C GLY A 574 -14.96 24.45 -25.72
N LEU A 575 -14.18 23.37 -25.64
CA LEU A 575 -13.29 23.09 -24.51
C LEU A 575 -12.16 24.13 -24.37
N ALA A 576 -11.53 24.54 -25.49
CA ALA A 576 -10.48 25.56 -25.51
C ALA A 576 -11.00 26.95 -25.11
N SER A 577 -12.28 27.23 -25.37
CA SER A 577 -12.94 28.51 -25.07
C SER A 577 -13.55 28.63 -23.66
N LEU A 578 -13.36 27.63 -22.80
CA LEU A 578 -13.93 27.64 -21.44
C LEU A 578 -13.57 28.91 -20.66
N PRO A 579 -14.54 29.58 -20.00
CA PRO A 579 -14.29 30.80 -19.26
C PRO A 579 -13.49 30.52 -17.98
N ASP A 580 -12.61 31.45 -17.60
CA ASP A 580 -12.03 31.46 -16.26
C ASP A 580 -13.10 31.81 -15.21
N HIS A 581 -12.96 31.24 -14.01
CA HIS A 581 -13.76 31.66 -12.86
C HIS A 581 -13.42 33.12 -12.52
N ARG A 582 -14.32 34.07 -12.84
CA ARG A 582 -14.16 35.48 -12.44
C ARG A 582 -14.06 35.58 -10.91
N ARG A 583 -12.99 36.18 -10.38
CA ARG A 583 -12.76 36.50 -8.95
C ARG A 583 -13.73 37.58 -8.38
N SER A 584 -14.97 37.67 -8.86
CA SER A 584 -15.89 38.72 -8.42
C SER A 584 -16.38 38.47 -7.00
N ARG A 585 -16.20 39.47 -6.11
CA ARG A 585 -16.73 39.52 -4.74
C ARG A 585 -18.27 39.52 -4.65
N ARG A 586 -18.99 39.61 -5.78
CA ARG A 586 -20.45 39.42 -5.81
C ARG A 586 -20.77 37.93 -6.00
N ARG A 587 -20.95 37.23 -4.87
CA ARG A 587 -21.73 35.98 -4.81
C ARG A 587 -23.13 36.29 -5.32
N ILE A 588 -23.50 35.74 -6.48
CA ILE A 588 -24.82 35.21 -6.86
C ILE A 588 -24.60 34.54 -8.23
N ASN A 589 -24.65 33.20 -8.26
CA ASN A 589 -24.91 32.36 -9.44
C ASN A 589 -23.92 32.32 -10.63
N ASN A 590 -22.60 32.29 -10.43
CA ASN A 590 -21.72 31.75 -11.47
C ASN A 590 -21.42 30.28 -11.18
N SER A 591 -22.16 29.38 -11.84
CA SER A 591 -21.87 27.95 -11.86
C SER A 591 -20.48 27.72 -12.47
N ASP A 592 -19.76 26.74 -11.95
CA ASP A 592 -18.53 26.27 -12.57
C ASP A 592 -18.83 25.76 -13.99
N ALA A 593 -18.26 26.42 -14.99
CA ALA A 593 -18.48 26.08 -16.40
C ALA A 593 -17.98 24.67 -16.73
N LEU A 594 -16.85 24.25 -16.15
CA LEU A 594 -16.33 22.90 -16.36
C LEU A 594 -17.22 21.86 -15.67
N ALA A 595 -17.65 22.08 -14.43
CA ALA A 595 -18.58 21.18 -13.76
C ALA A 595 -19.91 21.06 -14.51
N THR A 596 -20.42 22.19 -15.02
CA THR A 596 -21.65 22.23 -15.82
C THR A 596 -21.49 21.39 -17.10
N LEU A 597 -20.39 21.57 -17.83
CA LEU A 597 -20.08 20.77 -19.03
C LEU A 597 -19.95 19.27 -18.69
N CYS A 598 -19.25 18.93 -17.59
CA CYS A 598 -19.11 17.54 -17.16
C CYS A 598 -20.46 16.91 -16.79
N ALA A 599 -21.32 17.65 -16.10
CA ALA A 599 -22.66 17.20 -15.72
C ALA A 599 -23.56 16.99 -16.93
N GLN A 600 -23.54 17.90 -17.90
CA GLN A 600 -24.25 17.74 -19.17
C GLN A 600 -23.80 16.50 -19.93
N ARG A 601 -22.47 16.29 -20.06
CA ARG A 601 -21.91 15.10 -20.72
C ARG A 601 -22.21 13.80 -19.99
N ALA A 602 -22.31 13.84 -18.66
CA ALA A 602 -22.68 12.70 -17.84
C ALA A 602 -24.21 12.47 -17.75
N ASN A 603 -25.03 13.36 -18.32
CA ASN A 603 -26.47 13.42 -18.11
C ASN A 603 -26.84 13.34 -16.60
N ALA A 604 -26.15 14.16 -15.80
CA ALA A 604 -26.21 14.14 -14.35
C ALA A 604 -26.53 15.52 -13.78
N VAL A 605 -27.08 15.56 -12.56
CA VAL A 605 -27.38 16.79 -11.83
C VAL A 605 -26.25 17.10 -10.86
N LEU A 606 -25.80 18.36 -10.81
CA LEU A 606 -24.78 18.82 -9.86
C LEU A 606 -25.34 18.92 -8.43
N GLY A 607 -24.45 18.83 -7.45
CA GLY A 607 -24.80 19.04 -6.03
C GLY A 607 -25.56 17.89 -5.38
N THR A 608 -25.73 16.76 -6.08
CA THR A 608 -26.24 15.53 -5.45
C THR A 608 -25.17 14.95 -4.54
N TRP A 609 -25.46 14.69 -3.27
CA TRP A 609 -24.55 14.00 -2.34
C TRP A 609 -24.43 12.49 -2.62
N GLN A 610 -24.68 12.07 -3.86
CA GLN A 610 -24.67 10.68 -4.28
C GLN A 610 -23.33 10.34 -4.95
N PRO A 611 -22.48 9.48 -4.36
CA PRO A 611 -21.15 9.18 -4.90
C PRO A 611 -21.17 8.58 -6.30
N ALA A 612 -22.25 7.88 -6.67
CA ALA A 612 -22.42 7.32 -8.02
C ALA A 612 -22.54 8.41 -9.08
N VAL A 613 -23.40 9.40 -8.84
CA VAL A 613 -23.65 10.55 -9.72
C VAL A 613 -22.41 11.44 -9.77
N ASN A 614 -21.81 11.76 -8.62
CA ASN A 614 -20.57 12.52 -8.57
C ASN A 614 -19.45 11.81 -9.34
N GLY A 615 -19.36 10.49 -9.26
CA GLY A 615 -18.37 9.72 -9.98
C GLY A 615 -18.52 9.77 -11.51
N THR A 616 -19.74 9.83 -12.05
CA THR A 616 -19.93 10.00 -13.51
C THR A 616 -19.49 11.38 -13.98
N ILE A 617 -19.73 12.43 -13.18
CA ILE A 617 -19.28 13.80 -13.45
C ILE A 617 -17.75 13.89 -13.39
N LEU A 618 -17.14 13.33 -12.34
CA LEU A 618 -15.68 13.29 -12.17
C LEU A 618 -15.00 12.50 -13.30
N GLU A 619 -15.62 11.43 -13.79
CA GLU A 619 -15.12 10.69 -14.94
C GLU A 619 -15.09 11.55 -16.21
N GLN A 620 -16.09 12.40 -16.44
CA GLN A 620 -16.05 13.37 -17.55
C GLN A 620 -14.94 14.41 -17.36
N GLN A 621 -14.71 14.89 -16.15
CA GLN A 621 -13.58 15.79 -15.87
C GLN A 621 -12.23 15.12 -16.19
N GLN A 622 -12.05 13.86 -15.80
CA GLN A 622 -10.83 13.09 -16.12
C GLN A 622 -10.65 12.92 -17.63
N ILE A 623 -11.75 12.69 -18.37
CA ILE A 623 -11.73 12.60 -19.83
C ILE A 623 -11.27 13.93 -20.44
N LEU A 624 -11.93 15.03 -20.08
CA LEU A 624 -11.69 16.35 -20.67
C LEU A 624 -10.30 16.91 -20.33
N THR A 625 -9.79 16.64 -19.12
CA THR A 625 -8.45 17.07 -18.71
C THR A 625 -7.36 16.06 -19.09
N THR A 626 -7.72 14.92 -19.68
CA THR A 626 -6.84 13.75 -19.91
C THR A 626 -6.10 13.26 -18.66
N GLN A 627 -6.62 13.63 -17.48
CA GLN A 627 -5.98 13.45 -16.17
C GLN A 627 -4.45 13.69 -16.20
N ASN A 628 -4.07 14.89 -16.66
CA ASN A 628 -2.69 15.42 -16.77
C ASN A 628 -1.84 14.89 -17.94
N LEU A 629 -2.27 13.90 -18.71
CA LEU A 629 -1.44 13.37 -19.81
C LEU A 629 -1.12 14.43 -20.85
N ALA A 630 -2.10 15.23 -21.28
CA ALA A 630 -1.88 16.28 -22.25
C ALA A 630 -0.98 17.40 -21.71
N VAL A 631 -1.10 17.73 -20.43
CA VAL A 631 -0.21 18.72 -19.76
C VAL A 631 1.24 18.22 -19.78
N LEU A 632 1.46 16.95 -19.45
CA LEU A 632 2.79 16.35 -19.45
C LEU A 632 3.36 16.22 -20.86
N PHE A 633 2.58 15.70 -21.82
CA PHE A 633 3.05 15.49 -23.20
C PHE A 633 3.29 16.79 -23.96
N GLY A 634 2.47 17.81 -23.72
CA GLY A 634 2.56 19.11 -24.40
C GLY A 634 3.78 19.92 -23.98
N GLU A 635 4.05 20.03 -22.67
CA GLU A 635 5.06 20.96 -22.15
C GLU A 635 6.43 20.30 -21.87
N LEU A 636 6.45 18.98 -21.67
CA LEU A 636 7.67 18.23 -21.35
C LEU A 636 8.20 17.42 -22.55
N GLU A 637 7.63 17.61 -23.74
CA GLU A 637 8.02 16.92 -24.97
C GLU A 637 8.02 15.37 -24.87
N LEU A 638 7.19 14.81 -23.99
CA LEU A 638 7.16 13.36 -23.75
C LEU A 638 6.73 12.57 -24.99
N LYS A 639 6.03 13.20 -25.95
CA LYS A 639 5.72 12.56 -27.24
C LYS A 639 7.00 12.11 -27.95
N ILE A 640 8.03 12.96 -27.98
CA ILE A 640 9.31 12.68 -28.64
C ILE A 640 10.06 11.62 -27.84
N LEU A 641 10.22 11.83 -26.53
CA LEU A 641 10.97 10.94 -25.66
C LEU A 641 10.41 9.50 -25.62
N LEU A 642 9.08 9.36 -25.66
CA LEU A 642 8.41 8.06 -25.56
C LEU A 642 7.97 7.48 -26.92
N GLN A 643 8.30 8.13 -28.04
CA GLN A 643 7.77 7.78 -29.37
C GLN A 643 7.91 6.27 -29.68
N HIS A 644 9.10 5.71 -29.47
CA HIS A 644 9.39 4.29 -29.73
C HIS A 644 8.70 3.31 -28.76
N ARG A 645 8.15 3.80 -27.65
CA ARG A 645 7.47 3.00 -26.63
C ARG A 645 5.96 3.11 -26.67
N LEU A 646 5.39 4.16 -27.28
CA LEU A 646 3.94 4.44 -27.26
C LEU A 646 3.07 3.24 -27.65
N SER A 647 3.41 2.53 -28.74
CA SER A 647 2.69 1.32 -29.15
C SER A 647 2.73 0.22 -28.09
N ALA A 648 3.89 0.02 -27.44
CA ALA A 648 4.05 -0.94 -26.36
C ALA A 648 3.29 -0.53 -25.08
N LEU A 649 3.22 0.78 -24.78
CA LEU A 649 2.45 1.31 -23.65
C LEU A 649 0.95 1.06 -23.84
N ALA A 650 0.42 1.38 -25.03
CA ALA A 650 -0.98 1.10 -25.39
C ALA A 650 -1.31 -0.39 -25.28
N LEU A 651 -0.47 -1.27 -25.85
CA LEU A 651 -0.64 -2.71 -25.75
C LEU A 651 -0.56 -3.22 -24.29
N SER A 652 0.32 -2.64 -23.48
CA SER A 652 0.47 -3.00 -22.07
C SER A 652 -0.78 -2.64 -21.25
N CYS A 653 -1.39 -1.48 -21.50
CA CYS A 653 -2.70 -1.14 -20.93
C CYS A 653 -3.74 -2.20 -21.24
N PHE A 654 -3.85 -2.61 -22.51
CA PHE A 654 -4.86 -3.59 -22.93
C PHE A 654 -4.60 -4.99 -22.35
N LYS A 655 -3.36 -5.46 -22.37
CA LYS A 655 -2.95 -6.73 -21.72
C LYS A 655 -3.31 -6.72 -20.23
N TRP A 656 -3.11 -5.59 -19.55
CA TRP A 656 -3.50 -5.43 -18.15
C TRP A 656 -5.02 -5.54 -17.98
N ILE A 657 -5.81 -4.88 -18.84
CA ILE A 657 -7.28 -4.94 -18.83
C ILE A 657 -7.76 -6.39 -18.99
N CYS A 658 -7.28 -7.10 -20.01
CA CYS A 658 -7.65 -8.50 -20.27
C CYS A 658 -7.34 -9.40 -19.06
N LYS A 659 -6.12 -9.28 -18.49
CA LYS A 659 -5.70 -10.05 -17.32
C LYS A 659 -6.57 -9.78 -16.09
N ARG A 660 -6.95 -8.52 -15.86
CA ARG A 660 -7.74 -8.12 -14.68
C ARG A 660 -9.17 -8.62 -14.74
N HIS A 661 -9.79 -8.57 -15.92
CA HIS A 661 -11.16 -9.06 -16.11
C HIS A 661 -11.28 -10.59 -16.02
N GLN A 662 -10.17 -11.32 -16.18
CA GLN A 662 -10.11 -12.79 -16.06
C GLN A 662 -9.68 -13.26 -14.66
N THR A 663 -9.38 -12.33 -13.74
CA THR A 663 -9.07 -12.68 -12.34
C THR A 663 -10.36 -12.93 -11.56
N HIS A 664 -10.43 -14.04 -10.84
CA HIS A 664 -11.60 -14.36 -10.01
C HIS A 664 -11.73 -13.37 -8.83
N LEU A 665 -12.73 -12.48 -8.90
CA LEU A 665 -13.08 -11.54 -7.85
C LEU A 665 -14.43 -11.90 -7.25
N SER A 666 -14.44 -12.33 -5.99
CA SER A 666 -15.66 -12.73 -5.26
C SER A 666 -16.43 -11.54 -4.69
N LEU A 667 -15.73 -10.46 -4.32
CA LEU A 667 -16.36 -9.30 -3.67
C LEU A 667 -16.86 -8.28 -4.70
N TYR A 668 -18.13 -7.89 -4.58
CA TYR A 668 -18.76 -6.88 -5.45
C TYR A 668 -17.99 -5.55 -5.47
N HIS A 669 -17.59 -5.04 -4.30
CA HIS A 669 -16.80 -3.81 -4.21
C HIS A 669 -15.45 -3.91 -4.94
N ALA A 670 -14.78 -5.08 -4.88
CA ALA A 670 -13.53 -5.30 -5.59
C ALA A 670 -13.73 -5.28 -7.13
N ARG A 671 -14.89 -5.75 -7.61
CA ARG A 671 -15.26 -5.65 -9.03
C ARG A 671 -15.50 -4.20 -9.47
N LEU A 672 -16.17 -3.39 -8.64
CA LEU A 672 -16.34 -1.96 -8.93
C LEU A 672 -14.99 -1.23 -9.03
N LEU A 673 -14.07 -1.52 -8.10
CA LEU A 673 -12.72 -0.95 -8.15
C LEU A 673 -11.96 -1.40 -9.40
N MET A 674 -12.10 -2.67 -9.78
CA MET A 674 -11.53 -3.20 -11.02
C MET A 674 -12.07 -2.46 -12.24
N LEU A 675 -13.38 -2.26 -12.37
CA LEU A 675 -14.00 -1.50 -13.47
C LEU A 675 -13.51 -0.04 -13.52
N LYS A 676 -13.42 0.63 -12.37
CA LYS A 676 -12.84 1.98 -12.27
C LYS A 676 -11.42 2.02 -12.83
N ASN A 677 -10.58 1.06 -12.43
CA ASN A 677 -9.20 0.99 -12.89
C ASN A 677 -9.08 0.57 -14.36
N THR A 678 -10.00 -0.26 -14.88
CA THR A 678 -10.10 -0.54 -16.31
C THR A 678 -10.41 0.73 -17.11
N ALA A 679 -11.28 1.60 -16.59
CA ALA A 679 -11.59 2.87 -17.25
C ALA A 679 -10.36 3.81 -17.30
N TYR A 680 -9.53 3.83 -16.25
CA TYR A 680 -8.23 4.51 -16.27
C TYR A 680 -7.31 3.94 -17.34
N ALA A 681 -7.13 2.62 -17.34
CA ALA A 681 -6.26 1.93 -18.30
C ALA A 681 -6.72 2.16 -19.75
N TRP A 682 -8.03 2.15 -19.98
CA TRP A 682 -8.62 2.41 -21.29
C TRP A 682 -8.35 3.85 -21.73
N ARG A 683 -8.61 4.85 -20.87
CA ARG A 683 -8.31 6.27 -21.17
C ARG A 683 -6.84 6.49 -21.50
N GLN A 684 -5.94 5.93 -20.70
CA GLN A 684 -4.50 5.96 -20.92
C GLN A 684 -4.12 5.37 -22.28
N MET A 685 -4.66 4.17 -22.60
CA MET A 685 -4.47 3.53 -23.90
C MET A 685 -4.93 4.40 -25.07
N MET A 686 -6.14 4.96 -24.99
CA MET A 686 -6.69 5.85 -26.04
C MET A 686 -5.82 7.08 -26.24
N PHE A 687 -5.26 7.62 -25.15
CA PHE A 687 -4.34 8.75 -25.22
C PHE A 687 -3.02 8.35 -25.91
N TYR A 688 -2.38 7.24 -25.52
CA TYR A 688 -1.14 6.78 -26.16
C TYR A 688 -1.33 6.48 -27.65
N LEU A 689 -2.43 5.82 -28.04
CA LEU A 689 -2.78 5.59 -29.43
C LEU A 689 -2.94 6.91 -30.20
N SER A 690 -3.50 7.93 -29.55
CA SER A 690 -3.68 9.26 -30.16
C SER A 690 -2.38 10.02 -30.39
N MET A 691 -1.30 9.62 -29.74
CA MET A 691 0.03 10.19 -29.94
C MET A 691 0.83 9.49 -31.06
N LEU A 692 0.31 8.40 -31.61
CA LEU A 692 0.93 7.69 -32.73
C LEU A 692 0.50 8.29 -34.07
N ASP A 693 1.42 8.30 -35.03
CA ASP A 693 1.16 8.69 -36.42
C ASP A 693 0.63 7.49 -37.23
N GLY A 694 0.07 7.73 -38.42
CA GLY A 694 -0.80 6.78 -39.16
C GLY A 694 -0.34 5.32 -39.23
N GLU A 695 0.88 5.05 -39.70
CA GLU A 695 1.39 3.66 -39.81
C GLU A 695 1.60 3.00 -38.45
N LEU A 696 2.18 3.73 -37.49
CA LEU A 696 2.42 3.22 -36.14
C LEU A 696 1.11 2.98 -35.39
N LEU A 697 0.11 3.83 -35.60
CA LEU A 697 -1.24 3.66 -35.08
C LEU A 697 -1.88 2.38 -35.65
N HIS A 698 -1.78 2.17 -36.96
CA HIS A 698 -2.32 0.98 -37.60
C HIS A 698 -1.71 -0.31 -37.03
N SER A 699 -0.37 -0.38 -36.97
CA SER A 699 0.35 -1.53 -36.41
C SER A 699 0.02 -1.77 -34.91
N ALA A 700 -0.15 -0.69 -34.13
CA ALA A 700 -0.55 -0.80 -32.73
C ALA A 700 -1.99 -1.36 -32.59
N LEU A 701 -2.92 -0.94 -33.46
CA LEU A 701 -4.29 -1.46 -33.48
C LEU A 701 -4.33 -2.94 -33.90
N GLU A 702 -3.55 -3.34 -34.91
CA GLU A 702 -3.43 -4.75 -35.29
C GLU A 702 -2.92 -5.61 -34.13
N SER A 703 -1.92 -5.12 -33.39
CA SER A 703 -1.38 -5.81 -32.21
C SER A 703 -2.43 -5.95 -31.10
N LEU A 704 -3.26 -4.93 -30.89
CA LEU A 704 -4.37 -4.96 -29.93
C LEU A 704 -5.44 -5.98 -30.35
N GLU A 705 -5.83 -5.98 -31.62
CA GLU A 705 -6.82 -6.92 -32.17
C GLU A 705 -6.32 -8.37 -32.13
N ALA A 706 -5.06 -8.62 -32.48
CA ALA A 706 -4.44 -9.92 -32.37
C ALA A 706 -4.45 -10.42 -30.92
N HIS A 707 -4.12 -9.55 -29.95
CA HIS A 707 -4.21 -9.92 -28.53
C HIS A 707 -5.67 -10.14 -28.08
N PHE A 708 -6.61 -9.35 -28.58
CA PHE A 708 -8.03 -9.52 -28.27
C PHE A 708 -8.55 -10.87 -28.78
N ALA A 709 -8.15 -11.28 -29.98
CA ALA A 709 -8.52 -12.55 -30.58
C ALA A 709 -8.06 -13.78 -29.78
N THR A 710 -6.95 -13.67 -29.03
CA THR A 710 -6.44 -14.77 -28.19
C THR A 710 -7.16 -14.91 -26.83
N GLN A 711 -8.07 -13.99 -26.48
CA GLN A 711 -8.79 -14.04 -25.21
C GLN A 711 -9.95 -15.04 -25.23
N SER A 712 -10.45 -15.42 -24.05
CA SER A 712 -11.61 -16.32 -23.94
C SER A 712 -12.85 -15.78 -24.67
N GLY A 713 -13.67 -16.68 -25.22
CA GLY A 713 -14.90 -16.31 -25.93
C GLY A 713 -15.82 -15.43 -25.07
N GLU A 714 -16.03 -15.81 -23.80
CA GLU A 714 -16.85 -15.04 -22.85
C GLU A 714 -16.35 -13.61 -22.66
N PHE A 715 -15.03 -13.42 -22.54
CA PHE A 715 -14.45 -12.08 -22.43
C PHE A 715 -14.64 -11.29 -23.73
N ARG A 716 -14.38 -11.92 -24.87
CA ARG A 716 -14.52 -11.25 -26.18
C ARG A 716 -15.94 -10.78 -26.43
N GLU A 717 -16.94 -11.63 -26.23
CA GLU A 717 -18.36 -11.26 -26.40
C GLU A 717 -18.74 -10.08 -25.52
N ARG A 718 -18.37 -10.13 -24.23
CA ARG A 718 -18.68 -9.07 -23.28
C ARG A 718 -17.98 -7.77 -23.61
N PHE A 719 -16.74 -7.80 -24.08
CA PHE A 719 -15.90 -6.61 -24.27
C PHE A 719 -15.97 -6.03 -25.71
N LEU A 720 -16.54 -6.79 -26.66
CA LEU A 720 -16.65 -6.41 -28.07
C LEU A 720 -17.22 -4.99 -28.31
N PRO A 721 -18.27 -4.52 -27.61
CA PRO A 721 -18.81 -3.17 -27.86
C PRO A 721 -17.79 -2.04 -27.67
N ALA A 722 -16.84 -2.18 -26.73
CA ALA A 722 -15.76 -1.21 -26.55
C ALA A 722 -14.73 -1.27 -27.68
N MET A 723 -14.42 -2.47 -28.18
CA MET A 723 -13.53 -2.66 -29.33
C MET A 723 -14.14 -2.10 -30.63
N VAL A 724 -15.46 -2.27 -30.84
CA VAL A 724 -16.14 -1.64 -31.98
C VAL A 724 -16.04 -0.12 -31.90
N GLY A 725 -16.24 0.47 -30.71
CA GLY A 725 -16.05 1.91 -30.51
C GLY A 725 -14.64 2.39 -30.84
N LEU A 726 -13.61 1.62 -30.46
CA LEU A 726 -12.22 1.90 -30.83
C LEU A 726 -12.03 1.88 -32.36
N ARG A 727 -12.55 0.87 -33.06
CA ARG A 727 -12.46 0.77 -34.53
C ARG A 727 -13.11 1.95 -35.24
N VAL A 728 -14.31 2.35 -34.81
CA VAL A 728 -15.03 3.50 -35.37
C VAL A 728 -14.22 4.79 -35.21
N ALA A 729 -13.67 5.03 -34.01
CA ALA A 729 -12.84 6.22 -33.75
C ALA A 729 -11.51 6.21 -34.52
N ALA A 730 -10.89 5.02 -34.66
CA ALA A 730 -9.68 4.82 -35.45
C ALA A 730 -9.91 5.07 -36.95
N ALA A 731 -11.09 4.71 -37.47
CA ALA A 731 -11.51 5.00 -38.85
C ALA A 731 -11.83 6.49 -39.11
N GLY A 732 -11.57 7.38 -38.16
CA GLY A 732 -11.77 8.83 -38.33
C GLY A 732 -13.16 9.35 -37.95
N ASN A 733 -14.05 8.48 -37.46
CA ASN A 733 -15.42 8.85 -37.13
C ASN A 733 -15.60 9.27 -35.66
N ARG A 734 -16.43 10.29 -35.41
CA ARG A 734 -16.83 10.65 -34.03
C ARG A 734 -17.86 9.68 -33.49
N LEU A 735 -17.68 9.22 -32.25
CA LEU A 735 -18.52 8.22 -31.59
C LEU A 735 -19.70 8.86 -30.85
N THR A 736 -20.53 9.61 -31.59
CA THR A 736 -21.75 10.25 -31.07
C THR A 736 -22.73 9.23 -30.48
N LEU A 737 -23.68 9.69 -29.65
CA LEU A 737 -24.71 8.81 -29.07
C LEU A 737 -25.55 8.08 -30.13
N SER A 738 -25.82 8.71 -31.27
CA SER A 738 -26.50 8.04 -32.40
C SER A 738 -25.64 6.93 -32.98
N ARG A 739 -24.37 7.23 -33.30
CA ARG A 739 -23.46 6.26 -33.91
C ARG A 739 -23.15 5.07 -33.00
N GLN A 740 -23.09 5.28 -31.69
CA GLN A 740 -22.97 4.17 -30.72
C GLN A 740 -24.11 3.17 -30.86
N LYS A 741 -25.35 3.64 -31.07
CA LYS A 741 -26.51 2.77 -31.27
C LYS A 741 -26.44 2.06 -32.62
N ASP A 742 -26.11 2.78 -33.69
CA ASP A 742 -26.10 2.26 -35.06
C ASP A 742 -25.03 1.17 -35.25
N GLU A 743 -23.84 1.35 -34.67
CA GLU A 743 -22.70 0.43 -34.81
C GLU A 743 -22.66 -0.66 -33.72
N GLY A 744 -23.54 -0.61 -32.73
CA GLY A 744 -23.45 -1.46 -31.53
C GLY A 744 -22.19 -1.18 -30.68
N ALA A 745 -21.61 0.02 -30.82
CA ALA A 745 -20.43 0.46 -30.11
C ALA A 745 -20.77 1.05 -28.73
N LYS A 746 -19.82 1.02 -27.79
CA LYS A 746 -19.94 1.71 -26.50
C LYS A 746 -18.66 2.45 -26.13
N VAL A 747 -18.82 3.67 -25.63
CA VAL A 747 -17.74 4.36 -24.92
C VAL A 747 -17.49 3.66 -23.58
N PHE A 748 -16.25 3.26 -23.34
CA PHE A 748 -15.86 2.67 -22.06
C PHE A 748 -15.79 3.74 -20.97
N LEU A 749 -16.70 3.64 -20.01
CA LEU A 749 -16.78 4.43 -18.78
C LEU A 749 -16.81 3.48 -17.57
N GLY A 750 -16.21 3.86 -16.45
CA GLY A 750 -16.13 3.05 -15.24
C GLY A 750 -17.23 3.34 -14.22
N TRP A 751 -17.80 4.54 -14.24
CA TRP A 751 -18.88 4.97 -13.35
C TRP A 751 -20.25 4.86 -14.03
N THR A 752 -21.27 4.50 -13.25
CA THR A 752 -22.64 4.33 -13.72
C THR A 752 -23.61 4.43 -12.55
N THR A 753 -24.76 5.10 -12.69
CA THR A 753 -25.81 5.07 -11.66
C THR A 753 -26.59 3.75 -11.63
N GLU A 754 -26.48 2.97 -12.71
CA GLU A 754 -27.10 1.66 -12.89
C GLU A 754 -26.09 0.51 -12.84
N ARG A 755 -26.54 -0.73 -13.08
CA ARG A 755 -25.64 -1.88 -13.17
C ARG A 755 -24.73 -1.74 -14.39
N HIS A 756 -23.42 -1.82 -14.16
CA HIS A 756 -22.44 -1.74 -15.25
C HIS A 756 -22.59 -2.94 -16.21
N TRP A 757 -22.57 -2.69 -17.53
CA TRP A 757 -22.80 -3.69 -18.58
C TRP A 757 -21.74 -4.82 -18.64
N LEU A 758 -20.56 -4.61 -18.05
CA LEU A 758 -19.54 -5.65 -17.85
C LEU A 758 -19.72 -6.47 -16.57
N MET A 759 -20.74 -6.22 -15.75
CA MET A 759 -21.02 -7.08 -14.59
C MET A 759 -21.78 -8.32 -15.05
N PRO A 760 -21.39 -9.54 -14.61
CA PRO A 760 -22.16 -10.75 -14.88
C PRO A 760 -23.59 -10.57 -14.37
N SER A 761 -24.58 -11.09 -15.10
CA SER A 761 -26.02 -11.06 -14.81
C SER A 761 -26.37 -11.61 -13.43
#